data_AF-A0A845DLX8-F1
#
_entry.id   AF-A0A845DLX8-F1
#
_cell.length_a   1.000
_cell.length_b   1.000
_cell.length_c   1.000
_cell.angle_alpha   90.00
_cell.angle_beta   90.00
_cell.angle_gamma   90.00
#
_symmetry.space_group_name_H-M   'P 1'
#
loop_
_entity.id
_entity.type
_entity.pdbx_description
1 polymer ?
#
loop_
_entity_poly.entity_id
_entity_poly.type
_entity_poly.pdbx_seq_one_letter_code
_entity_poly.pdbx_strand_id
1 'polypeptide(L)'
;MALIAAEHTAQVNTAQANEIFSKAEEHEILFQDVDLGPGDTGQERPAIDVLSCTTTMEVGIDIGALSGVSLRNMPPARANYQQRAGRAGRRGDSVATVTAFGSADSHDEHYFEHPDQMIRGVVDEPSLTLDNPVIARRHVTAHLLQQYHQARLPQISPEDQPHLFAVLGTVADFKNPGKALNRVDLEQWLYSNEAELRGEVDALLPKEVAGVERQNLLSQLVEATLRDIDTAIEYVPLGSGEDSEPSEAGDTASLEAPEEAGEEGPTRDPSENLLDRLLYKAVLPRYAFPTDVAAFHVFDKERSTSYRAAFRYTPSQGLATALSQYAPGKEVWIDSKLWTSGALYSPFSGDRFNAWNSRRLYYECSVCHYALTDPLGEAERGATKDCDGCGGIGTLGPAKTWLRPPGFAHPVSREEGTSPDDQPARSYATRAKLTMPTPSDPEGWTNLNERIRKHYTRDYLLVTNRGPRDEGYSYCTRCGLIEPTATRDGQLGADHRKPYPDPRDQNCPGAGTTTGLVLGTDFISDVLLISIGVKPPLTLLPGLLPTNVALRTISEALAIAACRLLELDPNELQAEYRPALTEYGRKGLEAEIFLYDTLSGGAGFARRVGELGLNVFKEALYILERCPENCDRSCYRCLRSYKNKFEHDLLDRHLGASLLRFLIDGSYPSMEVERLRGSTKLLCEDLIRQDLPHVTFALDHPMTLPGLGPVTIPICVKRADGTDFFVGLCKPLTKDTPADEALRKVRQTSPAHQVVLCDEIVVTRNLPAATSQIIEAIDSG
;
A
#
# COMPACT_ATOMS: atom_id res chain seq x y z
N MET A 1 12.42 43.48 -14.22
CA MET A 1 11.33 42.54 -14.53
C MET A 1 11.49 41.40 -13.55
N ALA A 2 10.60 41.29 -12.57
CA ALA A 2 10.60 40.16 -11.65
C ALA A 2 9.81 39.06 -12.34
N LEU A 3 10.36 37.84 -12.39
CA LEU A 3 9.62 36.67 -12.85
C LEU A 3 8.58 36.32 -11.79
N ILE A 4 7.34 36.09 -12.21
CA ILE A 4 6.24 35.72 -11.33
C ILE A 4 6.04 34.21 -11.44
N ALA A 5 6.17 33.53 -10.31
CA ALA A 5 5.98 32.08 -10.22
C ALA A 5 4.73 31.76 -9.40
N ALA A 6 3.97 30.77 -9.83
CA ALA A 6 2.80 30.27 -9.11
C ALA A 6 2.76 28.74 -9.07
N GLU A 7 1.90 28.19 -8.23
CA GLU A 7 1.72 26.75 -8.05
C GLU A 7 0.43 26.27 -8.71
N HIS A 8 0.48 25.13 -9.41
CA HIS A 8 -0.68 24.43 -9.94
C HIS A 8 -0.70 22.97 -9.45
N THR A 9 -1.39 22.74 -8.33
CA THR A 9 -1.52 21.42 -7.71
C THR A 9 -2.96 21.09 -7.38
N ALA A 10 -3.26 19.79 -7.27
CA ALA A 10 -4.58 19.33 -6.80
C ALA A 10 -4.96 19.94 -5.44
N GLN A 11 -3.98 20.37 -4.64
CA GLN A 11 -4.18 20.90 -3.29
C GLN A 11 -4.71 22.34 -3.27
N VAL A 12 -4.56 23.07 -4.38
CA VAL A 12 -5.08 24.44 -4.55
C VAL A 12 -6.29 24.49 -5.50
N ASN A 13 -6.79 23.32 -5.93
CA ASN A 13 -7.88 23.21 -6.90
C ASN A 13 -9.29 23.21 -6.25
N THR A 14 -9.40 23.33 -4.93
CA THR A 14 -10.70 23.44 -4.26
C THR A 14 -11.18 24.88 -4.33
N ALA A 15 -12.20 25.15 -5.15
CA ALA A 15 -12.87 26.45 -5.17
C ALA A 15 -13.62 26.68 -3.84
N GLN A 16 -13.50 27.87 -3.26
CA GLN A 16 -14.35 28.26 -2.14
C GLN A 16 -15.77 28.54 -2.65
N ALA A 17 -16.80 28.32 -1.83
CA ALA A 17 -18.21 28.49 -2.24
C ALA A 17 -18.56 29.88 -2.82
N ASN A 18 -17.73 30.88 -2.56
CA ASN A 18 -17.89 32.26 -3.04
C ASN A 18 -16.96 32.63 -4.22
N GLU A 19 -16.11 31.70 -4.68
CA GLU A 19 -15.14 31.93 -5.75
C GLU A 19 -15.65 31.31 -7.07
N ILE A 20 -15.51 32.05 -8.17
CA ILE A 20 -15.96 31.61 -9.51
C ILE A 20 -15.01 30.56 -10.10
N PHE A 21 -13.72 30.68 -9.77
CA PHE A 21 -12.66 29.79 -10.21
C PHE A 21 -11.90 29.26 -9.00
N SER A 22 -11.38 28.05 -9.09
CA SER A 22 -10.36 27.61 -8.12
C SER A 22 -9.09 28.44 -8.30
N LYS A 23 -8.23 28.50 -7.27
CA LYS A 23 -6.92 29.15 -7.41
C LYS A 23 -6.05 28.51 -8.50
N ALA A 24 -6.15 27.20 -8.68
CA ALA A 24 -5.43 26.50 -9.74
C ALA A 24 -5.87 26.99 -11.13
N GLU A 25 -7.18 27.08 -11.35
CA GLU A 25 -7.77 27.59 -12.59
C GLU A 25 -7.41 29.06 -12.84
N GLU A 26 -7.44 29.89 -11.79
CA GLU A 26 -6.98 31.28 -11.88
C GLU A 26 -5.51 31.36 -12.34
N HIS A 27 -4.62 30.58 -11.71
CA HIS A 27 -3.21 30.53 -12.09
C HIS A 27 -3.01 30.01 -13.52
N GLU A 28 -3.83 29.05 -13.97
CA GLU A 28 -3.80 28.54 -15.34
C GLU A 28 -4.11 29.65 -16.35
N ILE A 29 -5.19 30.39 -16.11
CA ILE A 29 -5.64 31.47 -17.01
C ILE A 29 -4.60 32.60 -17.05
N LEU A 30 -4.07 33.01 -15.90
CA LEU A 30 -3.03 34.04 -15.81
C LEU A 30 -1.69 33.61 -16.45
N PHE A 31 -1.39 32.31 -16.46
CA PHE A 31 -0.22 31.77 -17.15
C PHE A 31 -0.37 31.76 -18.68
N GLN A 32 -1.60 31.82 -19.19
CA GLN A 32 -1.90 32.00 -20.61
C GLN A 32 -1.90 33.48 -21.05
N ASP A 33 -1.42 34.39 -20.20
CA ASP A 33 -1.46 35.85 -20.41
C ASP A 33 -2.89 36.42 -20.57
N VAL A 34 -3.91 35.75 -20.02
CA VAL A 34 -5.30 36.22 -20.05
C VAL A 34 -5.56 37.12 -18.84
N ASP A 35 -5.95 38.37 -19.12
CA ASP A 35 -6.28 39.35 -18.09
C ASP A 35 -7.65 39.06 -17.45
N LEU A 36 -7.65 38.74 -16.16
CA LEU A 36 -8.83 38.48 -15.34
C LEU A 36 -9.36 39.73 -14.62
N GLY A 37 -8.74 40.89 -14.82
CA GLY A 37 -9.04 42.11 -14.07
C GLY A 37 -8.57 42.05 -12.60
N PRO A 38 -8.90 43.05 -11.78
CA PRO A 38 -8.51 43.09 -10.38
C PRO A 38 -9.27 42.03 -9.56
N GLY A 39 -8.59 41.42 -8.59
CA GLY A 39 -9.20 40.44 -7.68
C GLY A 39 -10.15 41.06 -6.65
N ASP A 40 -10.76 40.22 -5.80
CA ASP A 40 -11.75 40.64 -4.79
C ASP A 40 -11.22 41.68 -3.79
N THR A 41 -9.91 41.74 -3.59
CA THR A 41 -9.22 42.70 -2.73
C THR A 41 -8.82 44.01 -3.46
N GLY A 42 -9.18 44.15 -4.74
CA GLY A 42 -8.84 45.29 -5.59
C GLY A 42 -7.39 45.32 -6.08
N GLN A 43 -6.63 44.24 -5.89
CA GLN A 43 -5.25 44.11 -6.36
C GLN A 43 -5.20 43.68 -7.83
N GLU A 44 -4.25 44.23 -8.60
CA GLU A 44 -3.95 43.78 -9.96
C GLU A 44 -3.44 42.33 -9.94
N ARG A 45 -3.92 41.52 -10.90
CA ARG A 45 -3.49 40.13 -11.11
C ARG A 45 -2.51 40.08 -12.28
N PRO A 46 -1.19 40.10 -12.03
CA PRO A 46 -0.22 40.06 -13.12
C PRO A 46 -0.16 38.67 -13.78
N ALA A 47 0.28 38.62 -15.03
CA ALA A 47 0.55 37.37 -15.73
C ALA A 47 1.62 36.53 -15.02
N ILE A 48 1.49 35.22 -15.09
CA ILE A 48 2.42 34.27 -14.45
C ILE A 48 3.44 33.81 -15.49
N ASP A 49 4.74 33.93 -15.19
CA ASP A 49 5.83 33.51 -16.09
C ASP A 49 6.24 32.05 -15.89
N VAL A 50 6.09 31.51 -14.67
CA VAL A 50 6.54 30.17 -14.27
C VAL A 50 5.48 29.46 -13.46
N LEU A 51 5.09 28.26 -13.89
CA LEU A 51 4.12 27.44 -13.17
C LEU A 51 4.79 26.17 -12.60
N SER A 52 4.83 26.06 -11.27
CA SER A 52 5.28 24.85 -10.58
C SER A 52 4.11 23.88 -10.44
N CYS A 53 4.20 22.72 -11.10
CA CYS A 53 3.06 21.84 -11.30
C CYS A 53 3.30 20.44 -10.73
N THR A 54 2.24 19.77 -10.26
CA THR A 54 2.27 18.32 -10.02
C THR A 54 1.79 17.56 -11.26
N THR A 55 1.56 16.24 -11.12
CA THR A 55 0.99 15.37 -12.16
C THR A 55 -0.38 15.81 -12.69
N THR A 56 -1.04 16.78 -12.05
CA THR A 56 -2.31 17.33 -12.55
C THR A 56 -2.18 17.95 -13.93
N MET A 57 -1.01 18.52 -14.25
CA MET A 57 -0.70 19.11 -15.56
C MET A 57 -0.22 18.10 -16.61
N GLU A 58 -0.12 16.83 -16.22
CA GLU A 58 0.15 15.72 -17.13
C GLU A 58 -1.09 15.45 -18.01
N VAL A 59 -2.28 15.57 -17.41
CA VAL A 59 -3.59 15.48 -18.07
C VAL A 59 -3.73 16.60 -19.10
N GLY A 60 -4.42 16.34 -20.22
CA GLY A 60 -4.54 17.17 -21.44
C GLY A 60 -5.17 18.57 -21.31
N ILE A 61 -4.90 19.29 -20.23
CA ILE A 61 -5.25 20.71 -20.04
C ILE A 61 -4.52 21.53 -21.11
N ASP A 62 -5.24 22.45 -21.75
CA ASP A 62 -4.72 23.31 -22.81
C ASP A 62 -4.16 24.60 -22.23
N ILE A 63 -2.87 24.59 -21.91
CA ILE A 63 -2.10 25.76 -21.46
C ILE A 63 -1.28 26.40 -22.57
N GLY A 64 -1.59 26.06 -23.83
CA GLY A 64 -0.74 26.37 -24.96
C GLY A 64 0.60 25.66 -24.91
N ALA A 65 1.53 26.09 -25.77
CA ALA A 65 2.86 25.52 -25.85
C ALA A 65 3.87 26.33 -25.02
N LEU A 66 4.76 25.65 -24.29
CA LEU A 66 5.71 26.27 -23.38
C LEU A 66 7.08 26.45 -24.03
N SER A 67 7.83 27.48 -23.64
CA SER A 67 9.22 27.66 -24.09
C SER A 67 10.17 26.60 -23.49
N GLY A 68 9.83 26.08 -22.31
CA GLY A 68 10.56 24.97 -21.70
C GLY A 68 9.85 24.35 -20.50
N VAL A 69 10.31 23.17 -20.13
CA VAL A 69 9.82 22.38 -19.00
C VAL A 69 11.01 21.93 -18.14
N SER A 70 10.90 22.10 -16.83
CA SER A 70 11.89 21.66 -15.86
C SER A 70 11.30 20.57 -14.96
N LEU A 71 11.89 19.38 -14.97
CA LEU A 71 11.46 18.21 -14.20
C LEU A 71 12.37 18.04 -12.98
N ARG A 72 11.82 18.21 -11.77
CA ARG A 72 12.58 18.11 -10.50
C ARG A 72 13.22 16.75 -10.25
N ASN A 73 12.60 15.69 -10.75
CA ASN A 73 13.03 14.30 -10.66
C ASN A 73 12.73 13.60 -11.98
N MET A 74 13.37 12.46 -12.25
CA MET A 74 12.99 11.66 -13.41
C MET A 74 11.53 11.19 -13.27
N PRO A 75 10.67 11.38 -14.29
CA PRO A 75 9.29 10.90 -14.24
C PRO A 75 9.22 9.38 -14.04
N PRO A 76 8.19 8.84 -13.37
CA PRO A 76 8.14 7.42 -13.01
C PRO A 76 8.16 6.45 -14.21
N ALA A 77 7.65 6.88 -15.35
CA ALA A 77 7.65 6.10 -16.58
C ALA A 77 7.83 7.00 -17.82
N ARG A 78 8.14 6.37 -18.95
CA ARG A 78 8.35 7.05 -20.23
C ARG A 78 7.08 7.68 -20.80
N ALA A 79 5.89 7.14 -20.51
CA ALA A 79 4.62 7.78 -20.84
C ALA A 79 4.50 9.14 -20.14
N ASN A 80 4.83 9.18 -18.84
CA ASN A 80 4.84 10.39 -18.03
C ASN A 80 5.82 11.44 -18.58
N TYR A 81 7.05 10.99 -18.88
CA TYR A 81 8.05 11.86 -19.47
C TYR A 81 7.56 12.48 -20.79
N GLN A 82 6.98 11.70 -21.71
CA GLN A 82 6.49 12.26 -22.98
C GLN A 82 5.33 13.24 -22.78
N GLN A 83 4.39 12.96 -21.88
CA GLN A 83 3.28 13.87 -21.62
C GLN A 83 3.76 15.20 -21.04
N ARG A 84 4.76 15.18 -20.14
CA ARG A 84 5.34 16.39 -19.53
C ARG A 84 6.26 17.14 -20.50
N ALA A 85 7.20 16.43 -21.13
CA ALA A 85 8.16 17.00 -22.07
C ALA A 85 7.47 17.53 -23.34
N GLY A 86 6.39 16.88 -23.77
CA GLY A 86 5.58 17.28 -24.92
C GLY A 86 4.84 18.62 -24.76
N ARG A 87 4.84 19.20 -23.55
CA ARG A 87 4.32 20.56 -23.30
C ARG A 87 5.29 21.64 -23.76
N ALA A 88 6.59 21.32 -23.89
CA ALA A 88 7.57 22.25 -24.43
C ALA A 88 7.53 22.26 -25.96
N GLY A 89 7.48 23.45 -26.56
CA GLY A 89 7.64 23.70 -27.98
C GLY A 89 6.44 24.39 -28.65
N ARG A 90 6.60 25.67 -29.02
CA ARG A 90 5.62 26.47 -29.78
C ARG A 90 5.79 26.31 -31.28
N ARG A 91 4.67 26.33 -32.04
CA ARG A 91 4.73 26.46 -33.50
C ARG A 91 5.32 27.83 -33.86
N GLY A 92 6.57 27.84 -34.33
CA GLY A 92 7.27 29.06 -34.76
C GLY A 92 8.52 29.40 -33.96
N ASP A 93 8.70 28.82 -32.77
CA ASP A 93 9.93 28.96 -31.99
C ASP A 93 10.93 27.87 -32.36
N SER A 94 12.22 28.24 -32.48
CA SER A 94 13.26 27.34 -32.98
C SER A 94 13.81 26.36 -31.93
N VAL A 95 13.53 26.56 -30.64
CA VAL A 95 14.11 25.76 -29.56
C VAL A 95 13.08 25.52 -28.45
N ALA A 96 12.85 24.25 -28.12
CA ALA A 96 12.13 23.82 -26.92
C ALA A 96 13.13 23.22 -25.94
N THR A 97 13.14 23.68 -24.68
CA THR A 97 14.10 23.18 -23.69
C THR A 97 13.40 22.29 -22.66
N VAL A 98 13.88 21.06 -22.49
CA VAL A 98 13.44 20.17 -21.42
C VAL A 98 14.64 19.83 -20.54
N THR A 99 14.58 20.19 -19.26
CA THR A 99 15.64 19.91 -18.29
C THR A 99 15.12 18.94 -17.24
N ALA A 100 15.79 17.82 -17.02
CA ALA A 100 15.46 16.88 -15.95
C ALA A 100 16.59 16.82 -14.92
N PHE A 101 16.25 16.96 -13.64
CA PHE A 101 17.17 16.81 -12.53
C PHE A 101 17.02 15.39 -11.95
N GLY A 102 18.11 14.66 -11.75
CA GLY A 102 18.11 13.34 -11.12
C GLY A 102 18.55 13.43 -9.66
N SER A 103 17.82 12.77 -8.75
CA SER A 103 18.28 12.56 -7.38
C SER A 103 19.26 11.37 -7.27
N ALA A 104 19.82 11.15 -6.08
CA ALA A 104 20.60 9.94 -5.76
C ALA A 104 19.71 8.69 -5.50
N ASP A 105 18.44 8.73 -5.92
CA ASP A 105 17.56 7.56 -5.85
C ASP A 105 17.88 6.61 -7.00
N SER A 106 17.76 5.30 -6.77
CA SER A 106 18.10 4.27 -7.76
C SER A 106 17.36 4.43 -9.10
N HIS A 107 16.15 5.01 -9.08
CA HIS A 107 15.34 5.29 -10.27
C HIS A 107 16.00 6.33 -11.16
N ASP A 108 16.35 7.44 -10.53
CA ASP A 108 16.90 8.60 -11.21
C ASP A 108 18.31 8.27 -11.71
N GLU A 109 19.11 7.54 -10.92
CA GLU A 109 20.42 7.03 -11.32
C GLU A 109 20.34 6.14 -12.58
N HIS A 110 19.42 5.17 -12.60
CA HIS A 110 19.22 4.27 -13.75
C HIS A 110 18.93 5.03 -15.05
N TYR A 111 17.96 5.96 -15.02
CA TYR A 111 17.58 6.73 -16.21
C TYR A 111 18.54 7.89 -16.51
N PHE A 112 19.38 8.27 -15.57
CA PHE A 112 20.48 9.19 -15.81
C PHE A 112 21.64 8.51 -16.56
N GLU A 113 21.96 7.26 -16.20
CA GLU A 113 22.94 6.43 -16.92
C GLU A 113 22.42 5.98 -18.31
N HIS A 114 21.12 5.72 -18.43
CA HIS A 114 20.46 5.25 -19.66
C HIS A 114 19.31 6.17 -20.13
N PRO A 115 19.60 7.42 -20.54
CA PRO A 115 18.58 8.41 -20.85
C PRO A 115 17.75 8.08 -22.10
N ASP A 116 18.29 7.28 -23.02
CA ASP A 116 17.57 6.83 -24.22
C ASP A 116 16.32 6.00 -23.87
N GLN A 117 16.34 5.26 -22.77
CA GLN A 117 15.19 4.48 -22.31
C GLN A 117 14.01 5.38 -21.89
N MET A 118 14.29 6.51 -21.24
CA MET A 118 13.26 7.47 -20.82
C MET A 118 12.77 8.33 -21.99
N ILE A 119 13.68 8.76 -22.87
CA ILE A 119 13.38 9.72 -23.95
C ILE A 119 12.79 9.03 -25.18
N ARG A 120 13.34 7.87 -25.56
CA ARG A 120 13.02 7.15 -26.81
C ARG A 120 12.57 5.70 -26.58
N GLY A 121 12.39 5.28 -25.33
CA GLY A 121 11.90 3.95 -25.00
C GLY A 121 10.47 3.69 -25.51
N VAL A 122 10.01 2.46 -25.34
CA VAL A 122 8.68 2.02 -25.71
C VAL A 122 7.65 2.55 -24.70
N VAL A 123 6.50 3.01 -25.19
CA VAL A 123 5.32 3.31 -24.36
C VAL A 123 4.48 2.05 -24.28
N ASP A 124 4.08 1.65 -23.09
CA ASP A 124 3.12 0.57 -22.92
C ASP A 124 1.74 1.02 -23.41
N GLU A 125 1.11 0.22 -24.26
CA GLU A 125 -0.21 0.52 -24.81
C GLU A 125 -1.28 0.31 -23.73
N PRO A 126 -2.20 1.27 -23.49
CA PRO A 126 -3.27 1.09 -22.54
C PRO A 126 -4.30 0.08 -23.08
N SER A 127 -4.65 -0.89 -22.26
CA SER A 127 -5.68 -1.90 -22.49
C SER A 127 -6.94 -1.57 -21.68
N LEU A 128 -8.12 -1.88 -22.23
CA LEU A 128 -9.40 -1.73 -21.54
C LEU A 128 -10.03 -3.11 -21.34
N THR A 129 -10.25 -3.49 -20.08
CA THR A 129 -10.87 -4.78 -19.72
C THR A 129 -12.39 -4.66 -19.68
N LEU A 130 -13.04 -4.79 -20.83
CA LEU A 130 -14.51 -4.75 -20.96
C LEU A 130 -15.19 -6.10 -20.70
N ASP A 131 -14.42 -7.14 -20.43
CA ASP A 131 -14.87 -8.52 -20.22
C ASP A 131 -15.08 -8.88 -18.74
N ASN A 132 -14.93 -7.93 -17.81
CA ASN A 132 -14.92 -8.20 -16.37
C ASN A 132 -16.36 -8.41 -15.82
N PRO A 133 -16.76 -9.64 -15.43
CA PRO A 133 -18.11 -9.90 -14.95
C PRO A 133 -18.40 -9.30 -13.57
N VAL A 134 -17.37 -9.06 -12.74
CA VAL A 134 -17.53 -8.44 -11.41
C VAL A 134 -17.90 -6.96 -11.55
N ILE A 135 -17.22 -6.24 -12.45
CA ILE A 135 -17.55 -4.85 -12.76
C ILE A 135 -18.94 -4.79 -13.41
N ALA A 136 -19.20 -5.65 -14.40
CA ALA A 136 -20.51 -5.73 -15.04
C ALA A 136 -21.63 -5.95 -14.00
N ARG A 137 -21.44 -6.88 -13.06
CA ARG A 137 -22.40 -7.15 -11.98
C ARG A 137 -22.69 -5.91 -11.12
N ARG A 138 -21.67 -5.14 -10.73
CA ARG A 138 -21.88 -3.90 -9.96
C ARG A 138 -22.74 -2.90 -10.72
N HIS A 139 -22.48 -2.72 -12.02
CA HIS A 139 -23.29 -1.86 -12.87
C HIS A 139 -24.72 -2.38 -13.04
N VAL A 140 -24.91 -3.70 -13.13
CA VAL A 140 -26.24 -4.33 -13.14
C VAL A 140 -26.99 -4.02 -11.84
N THR A 141 -26.37 -4.23 -10.68
CA THR A 141 -26.99 -3.91 -9.39
C THR A 141 -27.36 -2.42 -9.27
N ALA A 142 -26.46 -1.54 -9.72
CA ALA A 142 -26.72 -0.10 -9.75
C ALA A 142 -27.92 0.27 -10.65
N HIS A 143 -27.99 -0.31 -11.85
CA HIS A 143 -29.11 -0.13 -12.77
C HIS A 143 -30.43 -0.61 -12.15
N LEU A 144 -30.44 -1.79 -11.53
CA LEU A 144 -31.63 -2.33 -10.88
C LEU A 144 -32.12 -1.46 -9.71
N LEU A 145 -31.20 -0.97 -8.86
CA LEU A 145 -31.54 -0.04 -7.78
C LEU A 145 -32.05 1.30 -8.32
N GLN A 146 -31.47 1.80 -9.41
CA GLN A 146 -31.93 3.02 -10.07
C GLN A 146 -33.35 2.85 -10.60
N GLN A 147 -33.64 1.76 -11.33
CA GLN A 147 -34.98 1.50 -11.87
C GLN A 147 -36.02 1.34 -10.75
N TYR A 148 -35.66 0.64 -9.67
CA TYR A 148 -36.51 0.53 -8.48
C TYR A 148 -36.80 1.89 -7.84
N HIS A 149 -35.76 2.71 -7.66
CA HIS A 149 -35.88 4.06 -7.10
C HIS A 149 -36.79 4.94 -7.97
N GLN A 150 -36.60 4.92 -9.30
CA GLN A 150 -37.46 5.66 -10.24
C GLN A 150 -38.92 5.20 -10.20
N ALA A 151 -39.17 3.89 -10.01
CA ALA A 151 -40.52 3.34 -9.94
C ALA A 151 -41.24 3.68 -8.62
N ARG A 152 -40.52 3.72 -7.49
CA ARG A 152 -41.11 3.94 -6.16
C ARG A 152 -41.13 5.40 -5.71
N LEU A 153 -40.19 6.22 -6.18
CA LEU A 153 -40.07 7.64 -5.84
C LEU A 153 -39.92 8.53 -7.08
N PRO A 154 -40.96 8.63 -7.94
CA PRO A 154 -40.88 9.40 -9.19
C PRO A 154 -40.90 10.93 -9.00
N GLN A 155 -41.30 11.44 -7.82
CA GLN A 155 -41.36 12.88 -7.52
C GLN A 155 -40.81 13.15 -6.12
N ILE A 156 -39.60 13.69 -6.05
CA ILE A 156 -38.99 14.24 -4.83
C ILE A 156 -38.80 15.73 -5.12
N SER A 157 -39.32 16.61 -4.27
CA SER A 157 -39.01 18.04 -4.41
C SER A 157 -37.52 18.22 -4.11
N PRO A 158 -36.73 18.97 -4.91
CA PRO A 158 -35.30 19.19 -4.63
C PRO A 158 -35.03 19.73 -3.22
N GLU A 159 -36.00 20.42 -2.64
CA GLU A 159 -35.98 20.99 -1.29
C GLU A 159 -36.09 19.92 -0.18
N ASP A 160 -36.70 18.77 -0.48
CA ASP A 160 -36.95 17.68 0.48
C ASP A 160 -35.74 16.74 0.64
N GLN A 161 -34.79 16.76 -0.31
CA GLN A 161 -33.55 15.96 -0.28
C GLN A 161 -32.36 16.72 -0.87
N PRO A 162 -31.68 17.57 -0.08
CA PRO A 162 -30.51 18.34 -0.55
C PRO A 162 -29.27 17.46 -0.77
N HIS A 163 -29.20 16.28 -0.14
CA HIS A 163 -28.02 15.41 -0.13
C HIS A 163 -28.17 14.23 -1.07
N LEU A 164 -27.46 14.29 -2.20
CA LEU A 164 -27.37 13.20 -3.18
C LEU A 164 -26.94 11.86 -2.55
N PHE A 165 -26.09 11.91 -1.52
CA PHE A 165 -25.57 10.71 -0.84
C PHE A 165 -26.56 10.06 0.15
N ALA A 166 -27.63 10.75 0.52
CA ALA A 166 -28.67 10.23 1.42
C ALA A 166 -29.94 9.75 0.68
N VAL A 167 -29.95 9.77 -0.65
CA VAL A 167 -31.13 9.47 -1.49
C VAL A 167 -31.71 8.09 -1.24
N LEU A 168 -30.85 7.10 -0.96
CA LEU A 168 -31.28 5.72 -0.66
C LEU A 168 -31.69 5.51 0.82
N GLY A 169 -31.56 6.53 1.66
CA GLY A 169 -31.83 6.45 3.10
C GLY A 169 -30.78 5.66 3.90
N THR A 170 -31.13 5.30 5.12
CA THR A 170 -30.26 4.55 6.04
C THR A 170 -30.39 3.04 5.85
N VAL A 171 -29.37 2.29 6.25
CA VAL A 171 -29.41 0.81 6.28
C VAL A 171 -30.54 0.31 7.18
N ALA A 172 -30.76 0.97 8.32
CA ALA A 172 -31.82 0.60 9.26
C ALA A 172 -33.22 0.79 8.65
N ASP A 173 -33.45 1.91 7.95
CA ASP A 173 -34.71 2.16 7.26
C ASP A 173 -34.95 1.15 6.14
N PHE A 174 -33.92 0.81 5.38
CA PHE A 174 -34.05 -0.13 4.26
C PHE A 174 -34.35 -1.57 4.73
N LYS A 175 -33.89 -1.96 5.93
CA LYS A 175 -34.26 -3.25 6.54
C LYS A 175 -35.72 -3.26 7.04
N ASN A 176 -36.33 -2.10 7.25
CA ASN A 176 -37.67 -1.99 7.85
C ASN A 176 -38.78 -2.08 6.77
N PRO A 177 -39.65 -3.10 6.80
CA PRO A 177 -40.73 -3.25 5.82
C PRO A 177 -41.76 -2.09 5.81
N GLY A 178 -41.79 -1.26 6.86
CA GLY A 178 -42.71 -0.13 6.97
C GLY A 178 -42.28 1.14 6.22
N LYS A 179 -41.08 1.16 5.65
CA LYS A 179 -40.54 2.32 4.90
C LYS A 179 -40.84 2.20 3.41
N ALA A 180 -40.94 3.36 2.73
CA ALA A 180 -41.30 3.41 1.31
C ALA A 180 -40.30 2.67 0.41
N LEU A 181 -39.01 2.82 0.69
CA LEU A 181 -37.95 2.00 0.11
C LEU A 181 -37.49 0.99 1.16
N ASN A 182 -37.73 -0.30 0.92
CA ASN A 182 -37.25 -1.34 1.80
C ASN A 182 -36.85 -2.61 1.03
N ARG A 183 -36.12 -3.50 1.72
CA ARG A 183 -35.58 -4.73 1.15
C ARG A 183 -36.66 -5.71 0.69
N VAL A 184 -37.79 -5.81 1.39
CA VAL A 184 -38.88 -6.74 1.04
C VAL A 184 -39.59 -6.26 -0.23
N ASP A 185 -39.87 -4.96 -0.32
CA ASP A 185 -40.50 -4.34 -1.49
C ASP A 185 -39.58 -4.41 -2.73
N LEU A 186 -38.27 -4.19 -2.57
CA LEU A 186 -37.29 -4.36 -3.64
C LEU A 186 -37.36 -5.76 -4.25
N GLU A 187 -37.39 -6.82 -3.43
CA GLU A 187 -37.48 -8.19 -3.92
C GLU A 187 -38.78 -8.47 -4.68
N GLN A 188 -39.91 -8.04 -4.13
CA GLN A 188 -41.20 -8.19 -4.81
C GLN A 188 -41.22 -7.46 -6.15
N TRP A 189 -40.66 -6.25 -6.20
CA TRP A 189 -40.56 -5.45 -7.42
C TRP A 189 -39.63 -6.09 -8.45
N LEU A 190 -38.46 -6.58 -8.04
CA LEU A 190 -37.50 -7.24 -8.94
C LEU A 190 -38.09 -8.49 -9.60
N TYR A 191 -38.75 -9.37 -8.84
CA TYR A 191 -39.41 -10.55 -9.41
C TYR A 191 -40.59 -10.18 -10.31
N SER A 192 -41.33 -9.11 -9.99
CA SER A 192 -42.47 -8.67 -10.81
C SER A 192 -42.05 -8.11 -12.17
N ASN A 193 -40.85 -7.54 -12.27
CA ASN A 193 -40.35 -6.87 -13.48
C ASN A 193 -39.16 -7.61 -14.14
N GLU A 194 -38.86 -8.84 -13.71
CA GLU A 194 -37.66 -9.57 -14.11
C GLU A 194 -37.48 -9.71 -15.63
N ALA A 195 -38.56 -9.97 -16.36
CA ALA A 195 -38.50 -10.18 -17.80
C ALA A 195 -38.09 -8.90 -18.57
N GLU A 196 -38.61 -7.74 -18.16
CA GLU A 196 -38.29 -6.44 -18.75
C GLU A 196 -36.86 -6.03 -18.37
N LEU A 197 -36.54 -6.10 -17.08
CA LEU A 197 -35.20 -5.76 -16.56
C LEU A 197 -34.10 -6.62 -17.18
N ARG A 198 -34.36 -7.91 -17.42
CA ARG A 198 -33.40 -8.80 -18.10
C ARG A 198 -33.13 -8.33 -19.54
N GLY A 199 -34.15 -7.84 -20.25
CA GLY A 199 -33.99 -7.29 -21.60
C GLY A 199 -33.17 -5.99 -21.61
N GLU A 200 -33.43 -5.10 -20.66
CA GLU A 200 -32.65 -3.86 -20.50
C GLU A 200 -31.18 -4.15 -20.16
N VAL A 201 -30.94 -5.04 -19.20
CA VAL A 201 -29.59 -5.41 -18.76
C VAL A 201 -28.82 -6.08 -19.89
N ASP A 202 -29.45 -6.98 -20.66
CA ASP A 202 -28.79 -7.59 -21.82
C ASP A 202 -28.39 -6.55 -22.88
N ALA A 203 -29.20 -5.51 -23.08
CA ALA A 203 -28.86 -4.41 -23.99
C ALA A 203 -27.72 -3.51 -23.47
N LEU A 204 -27.60 -3.37 -22.14
CA LEU A 204 -26.58 -2.55 -21.48
C LEU A 204 -25.22 -3.26 -21.37
N LEU A 205 -25.20 -4.59 -21.28
CA LEU A 205 -23.97 -5.36 -21.13
C LEU A 205 -23.06 -5.25 -22.37
N PRO A 206 -21.74 -5.03 -22.19
CA PRO A 206 -20.77 -5.03 -23.29
C PRO A 206 -20.83 -6.34 -24.07
N LYS A 207 -20.43 -6.31 -25.35
CA LYS A 207 -20.38 -7.53 -26.18
C LYS A 207 -19.26 -8.46 -25.73
N GLU A 208 -18.24 -7.90 -25.11
CA GLU A 208 -17.06 -8.54 -24.56
C GLU A 208 -17.41 -9.41 -23.34
N VAL A 209 -18.46 -9.05 -22.58
CA VAL A 209 -19.07 -9.93 -21.58
C VAL A 209 -19.95 -10.95 -22.31
N ALA A 210 -19.36 -12.09 -22.64
CA ALA A 210 -19.98 -13.12 -23.49
C ALA A 210 -20.02 -14.51 -22.81
N GLY A 211 -20.71 -15.45 -23.47
CA GLY A 211 -20.71 -16.85 -23.09
C GLY A 211 -21.39 -17.11 -21.74
N VAL A 212 -20.75 -17.94 -20.92
CA VAL A 212 -21.30 -18.43 -19.64
C VAL A 212 -21.47 -17.29 -18.62
N GLU A 213 -20.55 -16.33 -18.58
CA GLU A 213 -20.63 -15.21 -17.63
C GLU A 213 -21.84 -14.32 -17.90
N ARG A 214 -22.10 -13.98 -19.16
CA ARG A 214 -23.30 -13.23 -19.55
C ARG A 214 -24.57 -13.98 -19.19
N GLN A 215 -24.61 -15.29 -19.47
CA GLN A 215 -25.75 -16.12 -19.13
C GLN A 215 -25.99 -16.15 -17.62
N ASN A 216 -24.94 -16.32 -16.82
CA ASN A 216 -25.02 -16.31 -15.36
C ASN A 216 -25.55 -14.97 -14.83
N LEU A 217 -25.05 -13.84 -15.35
CA LEU A 217 -25.51 -12.50 -14.96
C LEU A 217 -27.02 -12.31 -15.23
N LEU A 218 -27.52 -12.80 -16.36
CA LEU A 218 -28.92 -12.66 -16.77
C LEU A 218 -29.84 -13.68 -16.09
N SER A 219 -29.37 -14.92 -15.88
CA SER A 219 -30.16 -15.98 -15.24
C SER A 219 -30.28 -15.79 -13.74
N GLN A 220 -29.24 -15.26 -13.09
CA GLN A 220 -29.21 -14.99 -11.65
C GLN A 220 -29.43 -13.51 -11.33
N LEU A 221 -30.13 -12.78 -12.21
CA LEU A 221 -30.30 -11.33 -12.12
C LEU A 221 -30.87 -10.90 -10.77
N VAL A 222 -31.97 -11.51 -10.32
CA VAL A 222 -32.64 -11.15 -9.07
C VAL A 222 -31.94 -11.79 -7.87
N GLU A 223 -31.87 -13.12 -7.83
CA GLU A 223 -31.35 -13.87 -6.68
C GLU A 223 -29.98 -13.40 -6.22
N ALA A 224 -29.07 -13.19 -7.17
CA ALA A 224 -27.71 -12.88 -6.82
C ALA A 224 -27.55 -11.38 -6.51
N THR A 225 -28.33 -10.48 -7.12
CA THR A 225 -28.39 -9.06 -6.71
C THR A 225 -28.88 -8.93 -5.27
N LEU A 226 -29.95 -9.66 -4.92
CA LEU A 226 -30.48 -9.70 -3.57
C LEU A 226 -29.45 -10.25 -2.59
N ARG A 227 -28.76 -11.35 -2.94
CA ARG A 227 -27.69 -11.94 -2.12
C ARG A 227 -26.56 -10.94 -1.83
N ASP A 228 -26.11 -10.21 -2.84
CA ASP A 228 -25.05 -9.22 -2.69
C ASP A 228 -25.47 -8.07 -1.75
N ILE A 229 -26.70 -7.57 -1.92
CA ILE A 229 -27.29 -6.54 -1.05
C ILE A 229 -27.47 -7.08 0.37
N ASP A 230 -28.03 -8.28 0.54
CA ASP A 230 -28.29 -8.91 1.84
C ASP A 230 -27.02 -9.13 2.63
N THR A 231 -25.98 -9.63 1.97
CA THR A 231 -24.65 -9.80 2.56
C THR A 231 -24.07 -8.46 2.97
N ALA A 232 -24.23 -7.42 2.14
CA ALA A 232 -23.70 -6.10 2.43
C ALA A 232 -24.40 -5.44 3.63
N ILE A 233 -25.73 -5.52 3.70
CA ILE A 233 -26.49 -4.93 4.80
C ILE A 233 -26.60 -5.84 6.01
N GLU A 234 -26.13 -7.09 5.96
CA GLU A 234 -26.32 -8.10 7.02
C GLU A 234 -27.82 -8.30 7.31
N TYR A 235 -28.58 -8.59 6.25
CA TYR A 235 -30.01 -8.87 6.34
C TYR A 235 -30.24 -10.32 6.78
N VAL A 236 -31.06 -10.51 7.81
CA VAL A 236 -31.55 -11.83 8.23
C VAL A 236 -33.06 -11.87 7.99
N PRO A 237 -33.57 -12.79 7.16
CA PRO A 237 -35.00 -12.93 6.93
C PRO A 237 -35.73 -13.24 8.25
N LEU A 238 -36.84 -12.55 8.50
CA LEU A 238 -37.76 -12.85 9.60
C LEU A 238 -38.37 -14.25 9.37
N GLY A 239 -37.71 -15.30 9.86
CA GLY A 239 -38.14 -16.70 9.69
C GLY A 239 -37.11 -17.78 10.06
N SER A 240 -35.82 -17.43 10.22
CA SER A 240 -34.79 -18.32 10.77
C SER A 240 -34.42 -17.85 12.19
N GLY A 241 -35.04 -18.44 13.22
CA GLY A 241 -35.06 -17.92 14.59
C GLY A 241 -33.72 -17.95 15.35
N GLU A 242 -33.51 -17.01 16.27
CA GLU A 242 -33.87 -17.04 17.71
C GLU A 242 -34.08 -15.59 18.16
N ASP A 243 -35.00 -15.35 19.11
CA ASP A 243 -35.34 -14.03 19.62
C ASP A 243 -34.10 -13.32 20.21
N SER A 244 -33.51 -12.39 19.46
CA SER A 244 -32.64 -11.36 20.02
C SER A 244 -33.46 -10.09 20.21
N GLU A 245 -33.68 -9.72 21.47
CA GLU A 245 -34.38 -8.50 21.88
C GLU A 245 -33.81 -7.26 21.18
N PRO A 246 -34.66 -6.29 20.77
CA PRO A 246 -34.18 -5.03 20.23
C PRO A 246 -33.57 -4.20 21.37
N SER A 247 -32.30 -3.83 21.24
CA SER A 247 -31.70 -2.82 22.10
C SER A 247 -32.29 -1.45 21.77
N GLU A 248 -33.23 -0.99 22.59
CA GLU A 248 -33.66 0.42 22.62
C GLU A 248 -32.49 1.30 23.08
N ALA A 249 -31.72 1.83 22.13
CA ALA A 249 -30.97 3.06 22.34
C ALA A 249 -31.87 4.21 21.84
N GLY A 250 -32.45 4.95 22.79
CA GLY A 250 -33.32 6.07 22.50
C GLY A 250 -32.55 7.21 21.84
N ASP A 251 -32.86 7.51 20.59
CA ASP A 251 -32.43 8.73 19.91
C ASP A 251 -33.35 9.89 20.33
N THR A 252 -32.80 10.77 21.18
CA THR A 252 -33.34 12.11 21.34
C THR A 252 -33.14 12.86 20.04
N ALA A 253 -34.25 13.13 19.33
CA ALA A 253 -34.29 13.99 18.17
C ALA A 253 -33.76 15.39 18.51
N SER A 254 -32.53 15.69 18.10
CA SER A 254 -32.03 17.05 17.95
C SER A 254 -32.35 17.54 16.55
N LEU A 255 -33.31 18.45 16.46
CA LEU A 255 -33.57 19.29 15.30
C LEU A 255 -32.31 20.11 15.00
N GLU A 256 -31.64 19.88 13.88
CA GLU A 256 -30.60 20.78 13.37
C GLU A 256 -30.84 21.13 11.89
N ALA A 257 -30.33 22.31 11.55
CA ALA A 257 -30.68 23.18 10.44
C ALA A 257 -30.24 22.64 9.05
N PRO A 258 -30.78 23.20 7.94
CA PRO A 258 -30.45 22.75 6.60
C PRO A 258 -28.95 22.90 6.31
N GLU A 259 -28.36 21.86 5.75
CA GLU A 259 -26.99 21.84 5.24
C GLU A 259 -26.89 22.72 3.98
N GLU A 260 -25.75 23.40 3.78
CA GLU A 260 -25.46 24.12 2.54
C GLU A 260 -24.92 23.17 1.47
N ALA A 261 -25.42 23.33 0.24
CA ALA A 261 -25.03 22.54 -0.92
C ALA A 261 -23.56 22.80 -1.29
N GLY A 262 -22.73 21.75 -1.24
CA GLY A 262 -21.40 21.75 -1.87
C GLY A 262 -20.22 21.32 -1.00
N GLU A 263 -20.39 21.08 0.30
CA GLU A 263 -19.32 20.53 1.15
C GLU A 263 -19.47 19.00 1.29
N GLU A 264 -18.67 18.23 0.53
CA GLU A 264 -18.49 16.79 0.77
C GLU A 264 -17.62 16.59 2.02
N GLY A 265 -18.24 16.73 3.20
CA GLY A 265 -17.64 16.31 4.47
C GLY A 265 -17.58 14.78 4.59
N PRO A 266 -16.68 14.22 5.41
CA PRO A 266 -16.72 12.79 5.73
C PRO A 266 -18.10 12.48 6.31
N THR A 267 -18.87 11.69 5.57
CA THR A 267 -20.19 11.24 6.00
C THR A 267 -20.07 10.49 7.32
N ARG A 268 -21.16 10.52 8.11
CA ARG A 268 -21.40 9.64 9.27
C ARG A 268 -20.87 8.24 9.00
N ASP A 269 -20.52 7.52 10.08
CA ASP A 269 -20.02 6.15 10.06
C ASP A 269 -20.55 5.40 8.81
N PRO A 270 -19.69 5.03 7.83
CA PRO A 270 -20.13 4.54 6.51
C PRO A 270 -21.01 3.27 6.58
N SER A 271 -21.25 2.76 7.79
CA SER A 271 -22.23 1.73 8.12
C SER A 271 -23.69 2.22 8.22
N GLU A 272 -23.97 3.52 8.37
CA GLU A 272 -25.34 4.02 8.60
C GLU A 272 -26.11 4.33 7.31
N ASN A 273 -25.48 4.97 6.32
CA ASN A 273 -26.10 5.28 5.03
C ASN A 273 -26.08 4.06 4.09
N LEU A 274 -27.20 3.78 3.41
CA LEU A 274 -27.29 2.61 2.54
C LEU A 274 -26.34 2.71 1.34
N LEU A 275 -26.27 3.87 0.68
CA LEU A 275 -25.39 4.08 -0.47
C LEU A 275 -23.92 3.88 -0.09
N ASP A 276 -23.47 4.51 0.98
CA ASP A 276 -22.09 4.40 1.50
C ASP A 276 -21.77 2.94 1.86
N ARG A 277 -22.70 2.24 2.52
CA ARG A 277 -22.53 0.83 2.86
C ARG A 277 -22.39 -0.07 1.63
N LEU A 278 -23.22 0.14 0.60
CA LEU A 278 -23.18 -0.64 -0.64
C LEU A 278 -21.93 -0.33 -1.48
N LEU A 279 -21.47 0.93 -1.50
CA LEU A 279 -20.21 1.32 -2.12
C LEU A 279 -19.03 0.70 -1.35
N TYR A 280 -19.03 0.78 -0.01
CA TYR A 280 -18.01 0.24 0.88
C TYR A 280 -17.85 -1.28 0.73
N LYS A 281 -18.98 -2.01 0.69
CA LYS A 281 -19.03 -3.45 0.43
C LYS A 281 -18.89 -3.81 -1.06
N ALA A 282 -18.65 -2.82 -1.93
CA ALA A 282 -18.47 -2.94 -3.38
C ALA A 282 -19.56 -3.76 -4.10
N VAL A 283 -20.80 -3.58 -3.66
CA VAL A 283 -22.01 -4.03 -4.36
C VAL A 283 -22.31 -3.10 -5.54
N LEU A 284 -21.96 -1.81 -5.39
CA LEU A 284 -22.10 -0.78 -6.41
C LEU A 284 -20.75 -0.37 -7.01
N PRO A 285 -20.73 0.14 -8.26
CA PRO A 285 -19.52 0.63 -8.89
C PRO A 285 -19.06 1.89 -8.15
N ARG A 286 -17.76 1.95 -7.85
CA ARG A 286 -17.15 3.09 -7.15
C ARG A 286 -16.44 3.94 -8.19
N TYR A 287 -17.07 5.01 -8.68
CA TYR A 287 -16.42 5.96 -9.58
C TYR A 287 -15.65 6.97 -8.74
N ALA A 288 -14.31 6.85 -8.72
CA ALA A 288 -13.31 7.85 -8.33
C ALA A 288 -13.39 8.58 -6.97
N PHE A 289 -14.50 8.54 -6.22
CA PHE A 289 -14.60 9.14 -4.90
C PHE A 289 -14.10 8.12 -3.86
N PRO A 290 -12.97 8.37 -3.19
CA PRO A 290 -12.58 7.53 -2.07
C PRO A 290 -13.65 7.72 -0.99
N THR A 291 -14.26 6.66 -0.48
CA THR A 291 -15.12 6.75 0.72
C THR A 291 -14.28 6.97 1.98
N ASP A 292 -13.02 6.52 1.91
CA ASP A 292 -12.03 6.63 2.97
C ASP A 292 -11.06 7.75 2.63
N VAL A 293 -11.54 9.00 2.57
CA VAL A 293 -10.68 10.18 2.39
C VAL A 293 -10.25 10.72 3.74
N ALA A 294 -9.01 11.20 3.83
CA ALA A 294 -8.59 12.10 4.90
C ALA A 294 -8.33 13.48 4.31
N ALA A 295 -8.99 14.49 4.86
CA ALA A 295 -8.69 15.89 4.56
C ALA A 295 -7.48 16.37 5.38
N PHE A 296 -6.76 17.35 4.84
CA PHE A 296 -5.75 18.12 5.55
C PHE A 296 -6.20 19.58 5.62
N HIS A 297 -6.54 20.05 6.82
CA HIS A 297 -7.13 21.37 7.03
C HIS A 297 -6.07 22.43 7.35
N VAL A 298 -6.15 23.55 6.64
CA VAL A 298 -5.42 24.78 6.96
C VAL A 298 -6.43 25.86 7.33
N PHE A 299 -6.37 26.35 8.57
CA PHE A 299 -7.35 27.29 9.10
C PHE A 299 -7.16 28.71 8.57
N ASP A 300 -8.27 29.40 8.32
CA ASP A 300 -8.32 30.85 8.08
C ASP A 300 -8.61 31.57 9.40
N LYS A 301 -7.61 32.26 9.95
CA LYS A 301 -7.72 32.95 11.25
C LYS A 301 -8.70 34.13 11.23
N GLU A 302 -8.89 34.77 10.08
CA GLU A 302 -9.70 35.99 9.96
C GLU A 302 -11.17 35.65 9.76
N ARG A 303 -11.47 34.58 9.01
CA ARG A 303 -12.83 34.10 8.76
C ARG A 303 -13.35 33.12 9.82
N SER A 304 -12.46 32.55 10.65
CA SER A 304 -12.87 31.62 11.70
C SER A 304 -13.64 32.32 12.82
N THR A 305 -14.75 31.72 13.24
CA THR A 305 -15.58 32.19 14.35
C THR A 305 -15.46 31.28 15.57
N SER A 306 -16.06 31.67 16.70
CA SER A 306 -16.10 30.83 17.91
C SER A 306 -16.99 29.59 17.78
N TYR A 307 -17.81 29.51 16.73
CA TYR A 307 -18.75 28.41 16.51
C TYR A 307 -18.34 27.53 15.33
N ARG A 308 -17.66 28.10 14.33
CA ARG A 308 -17.23 27.40 13.11
C ARG A 308 -15.84 27.86 12.70
N ALA A 309 -14.93 26.91 12.53
CA ALA A 309 -13.63 27.16 11.91
C ALA A 309 -13.80 27.35 10.41
N ALA A 310 -13.17 28.38 9.85
CA ALA A 310 -13.04 28.57 8.42
C ALA A 310 -11.71 28.00 7.95
N PHE A 311 -11.66 27.51 6.72
CA PHE A 311 -10.46 26.90 6.13
C PHE A 311 -9.99 27.71 4.94
N ARG A 312 -8.68 27.95 4.88
CA ARG A 312 -8.01 28.54 3.72
C ARG A 312 -7.77 27.49 2.64
N TYR A 313 -7.43 26.27 3.05
CA TYR A 313 -7.21 25.12 2.16
C TYR A 313 -7.67 23.82 2.84
N THR A 314 -8.22 22.90 2.05
CA THR A 314 -8.66 21.57 2.52
C THR A 314 -8.32 20.48 1.49
N PRO A 315 -7.04 20.26 1.13
CA PRO A 315 -6.69 19.15 0.25
C PRO A 315 -7.05 17.81 0.87
N SER A 316 -7.46 16.86 0.03
CA SER A 316 -7.92 15.55 0.47
C SER A 316 -7.23 14.42 -0.31
N GLN A 317 -7.03 13.28 0.34
CA GLN A 317 -6.39 12.08 -0.21
C GLN A 317 -7.03 10.81 0.35
N GLY A 318 -6.99 9.71 -0.40
CA GLY A 318 -7.34 8.40 0.14
C GLY A 318 -6.52 8.09 1.41
N LEU A 319 -7.16 7.54 2.44
CA LEU A 319 -6.62 7.43 3.79
C LEU A 319 -5.31 6.65 3.85
N ALA A 320 -5.16 5.58 3.06
CA ALA A 320 -3.90 4.83 2.95
C ALA A 320 -2.73 5.70 2.46
N THR A 321 -2.99 6.60 1.51
CA THR A 321 -2.00 7.57 0.99
C THR A 321 -1.80 8.74 1.96
N ALA A 322 -2.87 9.23 2.59
CA ALA A 322 -2.82 10.27 3.61
C ALA A 322 -1.97 9.84 4.82
N LEU A 323 -1.98 8.56 5.19
CA LEU A 323 -1.08 8.00 6.21
C LEU A 323 0.40 8.11 5.85
N SER A 324 0.78 8.37 4.60
CA SER A 324 2.17 8.65 4.21
C SER A 324 2.44 10.13 3.96
N GLN A 325 1.47 10.86 3.42
CA GLN A 325 1.62 12.26 3.01
C GLN A 325 1.27 13.26 4.12
N TYR A 326 0.21 12.99 4.89
CA TYR A 326 -0.33 13.88 5.93
C TYR A 326 -0.03 13.39 7.34
N ALA A 327 0.76 12.33 7.49
CA ALA A 327 1.18 11.83 8.79
C ALA A 327 1.79 12.95 9.66
N PRO A 328 1.58 12.93 10.98
CA PRO A 328 2.13 13.96 11.87
C PRO A 328 3.65 14.14 11.70
N GLY A 329 4.11 15.39 11.68
CA GLY A 329 5.49 15.76 11.41
C GLY A 329 5.85 15.85 9.92
N LYS A 330 4.94 15.48 9.01
CA LYS A 330 5.10 15.73 7.57
C LYS A 330 4.81 17.16 7.21
N GLU A 331 5.40 17.56 6.10
CA GLU A 331 5.30 18.86 5.49
C GLU A 331 4.51 18.77 4.18
N VAL A 332 3.51 19.64 4.05
CA VAL A 332 2.59 19.73 2.93
C VAL A 332 2.77 21.11 2.30
N TRP A 333 3.13 21.15 1.03
CA TRP A 333 3.30 22.40 0.29
C TRP A 333 1.98 22.78 -0.38
N ILE A 334 1.43 23.95 -0.02
CA ILE A 334 0.18 24.48 -0.59
C ILE A 334 0.36 25.98 -0.82
N ASP A 335 0.16 26.41 -2.06
CA ASP A 335 0.22 27.82 -2.48
C ASP A 335 1.60 28.45 -2.18
N SER A 336 2.67 27.74 -2.56
CA SER A 336 4.08 28.10 -2.29
C SER A 336 4.45 28.27 -0.81
N LYS A 337 3.57 27.83 0.10
CA LYS A 337 3.78 27.85 1.54
C LYS A 337 3.88 26.45 2.09
N LEU A 338 4.71 26.31 3.10
CA LEU A 338 4.95 25.06 3.81
C LEU A 338 4.03 24.97 5.03
N TRP A 339 3.20 23.93 5.06
CA TRP A 339 2.27 23.62 6.13
C TRP A 339 2.67 22.30 6.79
N THR A 340 2.89 22.30 8.10
CA THR A 340 3.24 21.06 8.83
C THR A 340 2.00 20.39 9.41
N SER A 341 1.87 19.07 9.22
CA SER A 341 0.86 18.26 9.89
C SER A 341 1.19 18.07 11.36
N GLY A 342 0.30 18.52 12.24
CA GLY A 342 0.50 18.46 13.69
C GLY A 342 -0.79 18.30 14.50
N ALA A 343 -1.90 17.99 13.84
CA ALA A 343 -3.18 17.80 14.50
C ALA A 343 -4.03 16.75 13.79
N LEU A 344 -4.78 15.96 14.57
CA LEU A 344 -5.91 15.19 14.06
C LEU A 344 -7.17 16.03 14.25
N TYR A 345 -7.89 16.28 13.16
CA TYR A 345 -9.00 17.23 13.15
C TYR A 345 -10.12 16.76 12.21
N SER A 346 -11.36 17.05 12.60
CA SER A 346 -12.55 17.00 11.76
C SER A 346 -13.37 18.27 12.05
N PRO A 347 -14.05 18.85 11.05
CA PRO A 347 -15.03 19.90 11.25
C PRO A 347 -16.15 19.49 12.23
N PHE A 348 -16.46 18.20 12.31
CA PHE A 348 -17.45 17.65 13.23
C PHE A 348 -16.79 17.29 14.56
N SER A 349 -17.22 17.96 15.64
CA SER A 349 -16.61 17.80 16.97
C SER A 349 -16.71 16.38 17.54
N GLY A 350 -17.69 15.60 17.09
CA GLY A 350 -17.90 14.22 17.52
C GLY A 350 -16.87 13.23 16.97
N ASP A 351 -16.39 13.43 15.73
CA ASP A 351 -15.61 12.42 15.02
C ASP A 351 -14.29 12.07 15.71
N ARG A 352 -13.58 13.06 16.23
CA ARG A 352 -12.32 12.83 16.94
C ARG A 352 -12.55 12.01 18.21
N PHE A 353 -13.65 12.30 18.93
CA PHE A 353 -14.02 11.57 20.14
C PHE A 353 -14.47 10.15 19.80
N ASN A 354 -15.29 9.98 18.78
CA ASN A 354 -15.77 8.69 18.28
C ASN A 354 -14.60 7.83 17.79
N ALA A 355 -13.70 8.39 16.96
CA ALA A 355 -12.48 7.71 16.52
C ALA A 355 -11.63 7.26 17.71
N TRP A 356 -11.46 8.13 18.72
CA TRP A 356 -10.73 7.77 19.93
C TRP A 356 -11.42 6.67 20.73
N ASN A 357 -12.74 6.64 20.83
CA ASN A 357 -13.48 5.58 21.52
C ASN A 357 -13.42 4.25 20.77
N SER A 358 -13.45 4.30 19.44
CA SER A 358 -13.33 3.14 18.54
C SER A 358 -11.88 2.71 18.27
N ARG A 359 -10.91 3.24 19.01
CA ARG A 359 -9.49 2.84 18.90
C ARG A 359 -9.31 1.35 19.22
N ARG A 360 -8.26 0.75 18.64
CA ARG A 360 -7.91 -0.67 18.82
C ARG A 360 -6.50 -0.82 19.41
N LEU A 361 -6.10 -2.04 19.76
CA LEU A 361 -4.71 -2.38 20.08
C LEU A 361 -4.05 -3.01 18.86
N TYR A 362 -2.92 -2.47 18.42
CA TYR A 362 -2.11 -2.98 17.33
C TYR A 362 -0.94 -3.79 17.85
N TYR A 363 -0.75 -4.96 17.25
CA TYR A 363 0.36 -5.85 17.49
C TYR A 363 1.13 -6.08 16.20
N GLU A 364 2.45 -6.18 16.30
CA GLU A 364 3.30 -6.61 15.21
C GLU A 364 4.47 -7.43 15.71
N CYS A 365 4.78 -8.51 15.00
CA CYS A 365 5.90 -9.36 15.31
C CYS A 365 7.23 -8.70 14.91
N SER A 366 8.19 -8.67 15.83
CA SER A 366 9.55 -8.18 15.58
C SER A 366 10.38 -9.05 14.65
N VAL A 367 9.95 -10.30 14.40
CA VAL A 367 10.68 -11.29 13.58
C VAL A 367 10.08 -11.46 12.19
N CYS A 368 8.76 -11.70 12.10
CA CYS A 368 8.10 -11.99 10.82
C CYS A 368 7.14 -10.91 10.33
N HIS A 369 7.02 -9.78 11.06
CA HIS A 369 6.18 -8.63 10.71
C HIS A 369 4.68 -8.90 10.58
N TYR A 370 4.22 -10.11 10.93
CA TYR A 370 2.80 -10.43 11.10
C TYR A 370 2.17 -9.44 12.07
N ALA A 371 1.02 -8.88 11.70
CA ALA A 371 0.34 -7.86 12.45
C ALA A 371 -1.16 -8.10 12.51
N LEU A 372 -1.78 -7.65 13.59
CA LEU A 372 -3.21 -7.72 13.83
C LEU A 372 -3.67 -6.56 14.71
N THR A 373 -4.98 -6.38 14.78
CA THR A 373 -5.62 -5.43 15.70
C THR A 373 -6.69 -6.11 16.53
N ASP A 374 -6.68 -5.87 17.83
CA ASP A 374 -7.71 -6.36 18.76
C ASP A 374 -8.56 -5.19 19.29
N PRO A 375 -9.86 -5.40 19.56
CA PRO A 375 -10.69 -4.44 20.28
C PRO A 375 -10.14 -4.11 21.68
N LEU A 376 -10.54 -2.96 22.22
CA LEU A 376 -10.21 -2.61 23.60
C LEU A 376 -10.94 -3.55 24.59
N GLY A 377 -10.18 -4.14 25.51
CA GLY A 377 -10.72 -5.00 26.58
C GLY A 377 -10.09 -6.40 26.63
N GLU A 378 -9.50 -6.86 25.52
CA GLU A 378 -8.87 -8.19 25.44
C GLU A 378 -7.43 -8.21 25.97
N ALA A 379 -6.77 -7.06 26.07
CA ALA A 379 -5.39 -6.93 26.51
C ALA A 379 -5.05 -5.51 26.99
N GLU A 380 -3.89 -5.36 27.63
CA GLU A 380 -3.34 -4.08 28.08
C GLU A 380 -2.28 -3.53 27.10
N ARG A 381 -2.09 -2.20 27.11
CA ARG A 381 -0.99 -1.55 26.39
C ARG A 381 0.35 -2.10 26.86
N GLY A 382 1.29 -2.24 25.94
CA GLY A 382 2.60 -2.80 26.24
C GLY A 382 2.64 -4.33 26.35
N ALA A 383 1.49 -5.01 26.35
CA ALA A 383 1.45 -6.47 26.36
C ALA A 383 2.16 -7.06 25.13
N THR A 384 2.83 -8.18 25.34
CA THR A 384 3.39 -9.00 24.28
C THR A 384 2.65 -10.33 24.23
N LYS A 385 2.56 -10.90 23.02
CA LYS A 385 1.96 -12.21 22.76
C LYS A 385 2.98 -13.09 22.06
N ASP A 386 2.75 -14.39 22.11
CA ASP A 386 3.48 -15.32 21.25
C ASP A 386 2.99 -15.12 19.80
N CYS A 387 3.90 -15.16 18.85
CA CYS A 387 3.54 -14.92 17.46
C CYS A 387 3.01 -16.20 16.81
N ASP A 388 1.79 -16.15 16.29
CA ASP A 388 1.19 -17.29 15.59
C ASP A 388 1.92 -17.66 14.29
N GLY A 389 2.54 -16.68 13.62
CA GLY A 389 3.26 -16.88 12.37
C GLY A 389 4.64 -17.51 12.54
N CYS A 390 5.53 -16.90 13.32
CA CYS A 390 6.89 -17.43 13.50
C CYS A 390 7.04 -18.38 14.70
N GLY A 391 6.06 -18.45 15.59
CA GLY A 391 6.15 -19.22 16.84
C GLY A 391 7.07 -18.60 17.90
N GLY A 392 7.56 -17.38 17.68
CA GLY A 392 8.44 -16.68 18.61
C GLY A 392 7.72 -16.25 19.88
N ILE A 393 8.27 -16.63 21.03
CA ILE A 393 7.71 -16.34 22.37
C ILE A 393 7.82 -14.84 22.67
N GLY A 394 6.71 -14.19 23.02
CA GLY A 394 6.66 -12.76 23.35
C GLY A 394 7.10 -11.81 22.22
N THR A 395 7.16 -12.27 20.97
CA THR A 395 7.65 -11.48 19.84
C THR A 395 6.59 -10.58 19.19
N LEU A 396 5.31 -10.83 19.44
CA LEU A 396 4.19 -10.08 18.90
C LEU A 396 3.83 -8.92 19.85
N GLY A 397 4.21 -7.69 19.49
CA GLY A 397 4.08 -6.50 20.34
C GLY A 397 5.40 -5.73 20.51
N PRO A 398 5.49 -4.82 21.48
CA PRO A 398 4.48 -4.47 22.48
C PRO A 398 3.20 -3.87 21.87
N ALA A 399 2.05 -4.14 22.49
CA ALA A 399 0.75 -3.62 22.08
C ALA A 399 0.74 -2.09 22.07
N LYS A 400 0.49 -1.49 20.91
CA LYS A 400 0.37 -0.04 20.72
C LYS A 400 -1.08 0.35 20.49
N THR A 401 -1.46 1.57 20.84
CA THR A 401 -2.80 2.05 20.47
C THR A 401 -2.84 2.34 18.98
N TRP A 402 -3.91 1.89 18.34
CA TRP A 402 -4.17 2.11 16.94
C TRP A 402 -5.41 2.97 16.77
N LEU A 403 -5.31 3.98 15.92
CA LEU A 403 -6.37 4.94 15.67
C LEU A 403 -6.52 5.16 14.17
N ARG A 404 -7.76 5.08 13.68
CA ARG A 404 -8.14 5.55 12.35
C ARG A 404 -8.31 7.06 12.41
N PRO A 405 -7.45 7.86 11.74
CA PRO A 405 -7.51 9.31 11.87
C PRO A 405 -8.72 9.87 11.10
N PRO A 406 -9.53 10.76 11.70
CA PRO A 406 -10.68 11.35 11.03
C PRO A 406 -10.28 12.41 9.99
N GLY A 407 -9.07 12.93 10.09
CA GLY A 407 -8.52 13.99 9.25
C GLY A 407 -7.26 14.55 9.91
N PHE A 408 -6.54 15.38 9.16
CA PHE A 408 -5.29 16.00 9.59
C PHE A 408 -5.42 17.52 9.52
N ALA A 409 -4.60 18.26 10.27
CA ALA A 409 -4.59 19.71 10.18
C ALA A 409 -3.21 20.31 10.51
N HIS A 410 -3.01 21.51 9.97
CA HIS A 410 -1.94 22.40 10.38
C HIS A 410 -2.30 23.12 11.69
N PRO A 411 -1.47 23.05 12.75
CA PRO A 411 -1.73 23.79 13.98
C PRO A 411 -1.73 25.31 13.77
N VAL A 412 -2.79 26.00 14.18
CA VAL A 412 -2.96 27.46 14.06
C VAL A 412 -1.83 28.28 14.73
N SER A 413 -1.22 27.71 15.77
CA SER A 413 -0.12 28.32 16.51
C SER A 413 1.20 28.32 15.74
N ARG A 414 1.36 27.47 14.73
CA ARG A 414 2.55 27.40 13.89
C ARG A 414 2.39 28.39 12.73
N GLU A 415 3.47 29.06 12.38
CA GLU A 415 3.51 29.93 11.22
C GLU A 415 3.76 29.10 9.95
N GLU A 416 3.29 29.62 8.83
CA GLU A 416 3.58 29.11 7.50
C GLU A 416 5.07 29.23 7.19
N GLY A 417 5.68 28.14 6.71
CA GLY A 417 7.08 28.16 6.27
C GLY A 417 7.22 28.60 4.82
N THR A 418 8.40 29.11 4.45
CA THR A 418 8.73 29.52 3.07
C THR A 418 10.07 28.97 2.58
N SER A 419 10.86 28.32 3.44
CA SER A 419 12.16 27.72 3.09
C SER A 419 12.20 26.22 3.39
N PRO A 420 12.71 25.37 2.47
CA PRO A 420 12.84 23.92 2.65
C PRO A 420 14.09 23.49 3.44
N ASP A 421 14.61 24.32 4.35
CA ASP A 421 15.95 24.13 4.93
C ASP A 421 16.10 22.87 5.80
N ASP A 422 15.00 22.32 6.33
CA ASP A 422 15.03 21.11 7.15
C ASP A 422 14.41 19.92 6.40
N GLN A 423 15.11 18.77 6.38
CA GLN A 423 14.50 17.51 5.98
C GLN A 423 13.78 16.90 7.19
N PRO A 424 12.43 16.87 7.24
CA PRO A 424 11.72 16.29 8.37
C PRO A 424 11.97 14.79 8.48
N ALA A 425 11.81 14.26 9.69
CA ALA A 425 11.90 12.83 9.96
C ALA A 425 10.89 12.07 9.07
N ARG A 426 11.38 11.15 8.24
CA ARG A 426 10.55 10.44 7.25
C ARG A 426 9.85 9.24 7.91
N SER A 427 8.52 9.24 7.93
CA SER A 427 7.70 8.04 8.13
C SER A 427 6.87 7.74 6.87
N TYR A 428 6.54 6.47 6.64
CA TYR A 428 5.67 6.03 5.54
C TYR A 428 4.69 4.99 6.07
N ALA A 429 3.54 4.89 5.42
CA ALA A 429 2.62 3.79 5.68
C ALA A 429 3.24 2.47 5.21
N THR A 430 2.96 1.40 5.94
CA THR A 430 3.29 0.02 5.57
C THR A 430 2.45 -0.41 4.36
N ARG A 431 2.93 -1.41 3.63
CA ARG A 431 2.09 -2.14 2.66
C ARG A 431 0.97 -2.88 3.40
N ALA A 432 -0.09 -3.20 2.66
CA ALA A 432 -1.28 -3.80 3.24
C ALA A 432 -0.96 -5.19 3.83
N LYS A 433 -1.36 -5.42 5.08
CA LYS A 433 -1.14 -6.65 5.83
C LYS A 433 -2.44 -7.44 5.96
N LEU A 434 -2.39 -8.74 5.71
CA LEU A 434 -3.52 -9.64 5.89
C LEU A 434 -3.59 -10.13 7.34
N THR A 435 -4.70 -9.85 8.02
CA THR A 435 -4.91 -10.17 9.44
C THR A 435 -5.63 -11.51 9.67
N MET A 436 -6.25 -12.07 8.63
CA MET A 436 -6.99 -13.33 8.67
C MET A 436 -6.08 -14.53 8.99
N PRO A 437 -6.53 -15.52 9.79
CA PRO A 437 -5.81 -16.79 9.93
C PRO A 437 -5.62 -17.51 8.60
N THR A 438 -4.71 -18.48 8.54
CA THR A 438 -4.65 -19.42 7.41
C THR A 438 -5.94 -20.27 7.41
N PRO A 439 -6.72 -20.29 6.32
CA PRO A 439 -7.95 -21.09 6.26
C PRO A 439 -7.67 -22.56 6.54
N SER A 440 -8.33 -23.10 7.57
CA SER A 440 -8.20 -24.50 7.99
C SER A 440 -9.06 -25.46 7.18
N ASP A 441 -10.10 -24.96 6.52
CA ASP A 441 -11.02 -25.75 5.69
C ASP A 441 -10.33 -26.21 4.39
N PRO A 442 -10.12 -27.53 4.19
CA PRO A 442 -9.53 -28.05 2.96
C PRO A 442 -10.37 -27.77 1.71
N GLU A 443 -11.69 -27.64 1.83
CA GLU A 443 -12.59 -27.48 0.66
C GLU A 443 -12.41 -26.13 -0.03
N GLY A 444 -11.97 -25.10 0.71
CA GLY A 444 -11.64 -23.80 0.15
C GLY A 444 -10.32 -23.75 -0.65
N TRP A 445 -9.45 -24.76 -0.53
CA TRP A 445 -8.15 -24.77 -1.18
C TRP A 445 -8.17 -25.53 -2.50
N THR A 446 -7.64 -24.92 -3.57
CA THR A 446 -7.39 -25.59 -4.85
C THR A 446 -5.90 -25.85 -5.03
N ASN A 447 -5.50 -27.10 -5.20
CA ASN A 447 -4.11 -27.45 -5.49
C ASN A 447 -3.76 -27.15 -6.96
N LEU A 448 -2.66 -26.43 -7.19
CA LEU A 448 -2.10 -26.24 -8.52
C LEU A 448 -1.06 -27.34 -8.85
N ASN A 449 -0.29 -27.77 -7.85
CA ASN A 449 0.59 -28.92 -7.88
C ASN A 449 0.87 -29.41 -6.44
N GLU A 450 1.85 -30.30 -6.25
CA GLU A 450 2.22 -30.83 -4.91
C GLU A 450 2.80 -29.78 -3.93
N ARG A 451 3.20 -28.60 -4.41
CA ARG A 451 3.91 -27.56 -3.65
C ARG A 451 3.16 -26.24 -3.57
N ILE A 452 2.14 -26.04 -4.38
CA ILE A 452 1.40 -24.78 -4.51
C ILE A 452 -0.09 -25.07 -4.44
N ARG A 453 -0.75 -24.36 -3.53
CA ARG A 453 -2.22 -24.32 -3.43
C ARG A 453 -2.69 -22.87 -3.35
N LYS A 454 -3.91 -22.62 -3.82
CA LYS A 454 -4.53 -21.30 -3.82
C LYS A 454 -5.87 -21.30 -3.10
N HIS A 455 -6.21 -20.19 -2.50
CA HIS A 455 -7.51 -19.91 -1.88
C HIS A 455 -7.91 -18.49 -2.25
N TYR A 456 -9.16 -18.30 -2.63
CA TYR A 456 -9.72 -16.99 -2.90
C TYR A 456 -10.64 -16.58 -1.77
N THR A 457 -10.51 -15.35 -1.32
CA THR A 457 -11.30 -14.79 -0.23
C THR A 457 -11.39 -13.28 -0.39
N ARG A 458 -12.32 -12.69 0.36
CA ARG A 458 -12.53 -11.26 0.41
C ARG A 458 -12.46 -10.82 1.85
N ASP A 459 -11.45 -10.04 2.20
CA ASP A 459 -11.15 -9.73 3.59
C ASP A 459 -10.53 -8.34 3.74
N TYR A 460 -10.41 -7.90 5.00
CA TYR A 460 -9.79 -6.65 5.38
C TYR A 460 -8.27 -6.75 5.29
N LEU A 461 -7.70 -5.72 4.67
CA LEU A 461 -6.27 -5.47 4.66
C LEU A 461 -5.97 -4.27 5.55
N LEU A 462 -4.98 -4.44 6.42
CA LEU A 462 -4.56 -3.44 7.39
C LEU A 462 -3.37 -2.65 6.86
N VAL A 463 -3.48 -1.32 6.85
CA VAL A 463 -2.41 -0.39 6.51
C VAL A 463 -2.11 0.48 7.73
N THR A 464 -0.84 0.56 8.15
CA THR A 464 -0.46 1.34 9.34
C THR A 464 0.76 2.22 9.08
N ASN A 465 0.83 3.37 9.75
CA ASN A 465 2.02 4.19 9.90
C ASN A 465 2.42 4.22 11.38
N ARG A 466 3.61 3.70 11.69
CA ARG A 466 4.15 3.56 13.06
C ARG A 466 5.03 4.74 13.48
N GLY A 467 5.01 5.85 12.74
CA GLY A 467 5.87 6.99 13.00
C GLY A 467 7.35 6.73 12.65
N PRO A 468 8.19 7.77 12.72
CA PRO A 468 9.62 7.64 12.52
C PRO A 468 10.24 6.68 13.56
N ARG A 469 11.21 5.87 13.13
CA ARG A 469 11.86 4.84 13.97
C ARG A 469 10.90 3.83 14.62
N ASP A 470 9.69 3.69 14.07
CA ASP A 470 8.61 2.85 14.60
C ASP A 470 8.19 3.17 16.05
N GLU A 471 8.49 4.36 16.56
CA GLU A 471 8.21 4.76 17.94
C GLU A 471 6.76 5.24 18.15
N GLY A 472 6.03 5.51 17.07
CA GLY A 472 4.65 6.01 17.07
C GLY A 472 4.55 7.53 17.20
N TYR A 473 3.35 7.96 17.57
CA TYR A 473 2.99 9.37 17.74
C TYR A 473 2.56 9.66 19.18
N SER A 474 2.86 10.86 19.63
CA SER A 474 2.36 11.42 20.89
C SER A 474 1.12 12.24 20.56
N TYR A 475 0.00 11.99 21.25
CA TYR A 475 -1.32 12.55 20.91
C TYR A 475 -2.06 13.07 22.15
N CYS A 476 -2.62 14.27 22.07
CA CYS A 476 -3.52 14.83 23.09
C CYS A 476 -4.98 14.47 22.77
N THR A 477 -5.60 13.66 23.62
CA THR A 477 -6.98 13.19 23.47
C THR A 477 -8.03 14.29 23.61
N ARG A 478 -7.67 15.43 24.23
CA ARG A 478 -8.58 16.55 24.44
C ARG A 478 -8.69 17.44 23.20
N CYS A 479 -7.56 17.93 22.68
CA CYS A 479 -7.53 18.92 21.61
C CYS A 479 -7.14 18.35 20.23
N GLY A 480 -6.62 17.13 20.16
CA GLY A 480 -6.21 16.51 18.90
C GLY A 480 -4.79 16.85 18.43
N LEU A 481 -4.00 17.61 19.21
CA LEU A 481 -2.60 17.89 18.88
C LEU A 481 -1.80 16.59 18.84
N ILE A 482 -0.95 16.42 17.81
CA ILE A 482 -0.19 15.20 17.57
C ILE A 482 1.22 15.50 17.03
N GLU A 483 2.22 14.80 17.53
CA GLU A 483 3.62 14.94 17.08
C GLU A 483 4.32 13.56 17.02
N PRO A 484 5.36 13.38 16.18
CA PRO A 484 6.17 12.16 16.21
C PRO A 484 6.81 11.95 17.59
N THR A 485 6.72 10.74 18.14
CA THR A 485 7.35 10.44 19.45
C THR A 485 8.88 10.55 19.37
N ALA A 486 9.46 10.21 18.23
CA ALA A 486 10.91 10.25 17.98
C ALA A 486 11.53 11.66 18.06
N THR A 487 10.75 12.70 17.78
CA THR A 487 11.21 14.11 17.74
C THR A 487 10.27 14.96 18.60
N ARG A 488 10.00 14.50 19.82
CA ARG A 488 9.07 15.13 20.74
C ARG A 488 9.62 16.47 21.25
N ASP A 489 8.87 17.55 21.10
CA ASP A 489 9.24 18.88 21.62
C ASP A 489 8.83 19.09 23.08
N GLY A 490 8.16 18.09 23.68
CA GLY A 490 7.77 18.08 25.09
C GLY A 490 6.49 18.86 25.41
N GLN A 491 5.89 19.55 24.43
CA GLN A 491 4.75 20.45 24.62
C GLN A 491 3.45 19.75 25.01
N LEU A 492 3.23 18.51 24.56
CA LEU A 492 1.95 17.82 24.77
C LEU A 492 1.61 17.54 26.24
N GLY A 493 2.62 17.29 27.09
CA GLY A 493 2.43 16.89 28.49
C GLY A 493 2.14 18.03 29.47
N ALA A 494 2.11 19.27 28.98
CA ALA A 494 1.87 20.48 29.74
C ALA A 494 0.79 21.34 29.05
N ASP A 495 0.50 22.50 29.64
CA ASP A 495 -0.36 23.50 29.01
C ASP A 495 0.22 23.89 27.63
N HIS A 496 -0.57 23.68 26.58
CA HIS A 496 -0.18 23.96 25.20
C HIS A 496 -1.32 24.61 24.44
N ARG A 497 -1.02 25.26 23.31
CA ARG A 497 -2.06 25.87 22.46
C ARG A 497 -2.87 24.82 21.73
N LYS A 498 -4.18 25.02 21.63
CA LYS A 498 -5.06 24.18 20.80
C LYS A 498 -4.61 24.28 19.34
N PRO A 499 -4.70 23.19 18.57
CA PRO A 499 -4.29 23.18 17.17
C PRO A 499 -5.28 23.89 16.24
N TYR A 500 -6.49 24.18 16.70
CA TYR A 500 -7.56 24.85 15.93
C TYR A 500 -7.91 26.21 16.57
N PRO A 501 -8.56 27.13 15.83
CA PRO A 501 -8.95 28.43 16.35
C PRO A 501 -10.05 28.25 17.39
N ASP A 502 -9.81 28.69 18.62
CA ASP A 502 -10.81 28.77 19.68
C ASP A 502 -10.68 30.15 20.37
N PRO A 503 -11.53 31.12 19.99
CA PRO A 503 -11.49 32.47 20.54
C PRO A 503 -11.80 32.54 22.05
N ARG A 504 -12.46 31.52 22.61
CA ARG A 504 -12.88 31.51 24.03
C ARG A 504 -11.75 31.01 24.92
N ASP A 505 -11.05 29.97 24.48
CA ASP A 505 -9.91 29.39 25.21
C ASP A 505 -8.90 28.81 24.23
N GLN A 506 -7.77 29.49 24.05
CA GLN A 506 -6.73 29.08 23.11
C GLN A 506 -5.82 27.97 23.66
N ASN A 507 -5.92 27.64 24.94
CA ASN A 507 -5.02 26.70 25.59
C ASN A 507 -5.74 25.37 25.91
N CYS A 508 -4.96 24.30 25.91
CA CYS A 508 -5.35 22.98 26.33
C CYS A 508 -4.53 22.61 27.57
N PRO A 509 -5.15 22.14 28.67
CA PRO A 509 -4.43 21.83 29.91
C PRO A 509 -3.47 20.63 29.84
N GLY A 510 -3.29 20.00 28.68
CA GLY A 510 -2.38 18.86 28.50
C GLY A 510 -2.73 17.55 29.21
N ALA A 511 -3.70 17.51 30.13
CA ALA A 511 -3.96 16.39 31.05
C ALA A 511 -4.44 15.06 30.43
N GLY A 512 -4.41 14.89 29.11
CA GLY A 512 -4.86 13.69 28.40
C GLY A 512 -3.94 13.31 27.24
N THR A 513 -2.68 12.95 27.53
CA THR A 513 -1.72 12.53 26.50
C THR A 513 -1.54 11.02 26.43
N THR A 514 -1.42 10.50 25.21
CA THR A 514 -0.91 9.16 24.94
C THR A 514 0.38 9.24 24.14
N THR A 515 1.26 8.25 24.30
CA THR A 515 2.47 8.07 23.47
C THR A 515 2.39 6.73 22.73
N GLY A 516 3.20 6.56 21.69
CA GLY A 516 3.27 5.31 20.93
C GLY A 516 1.99 5.00 20.13
N LEU A 517 1.23 6.03 19.76
CA LEU A 517 0.04 5.89 18.91
C LEU A 517 0.48 5.47 17.50
N VAL A 518 -0.20 4.47 16.93
CA VAL A 518 -0.07 4.03 15.54
C VAL A 518 -1.30 4.54 14.80
N LEU A 519 -1.10 5.17 13.65
CA LEU A 519 -2.19 5.58 12.78
C LEU A 519 -2.41 4.49 11.73
N GLY A 520 -3.65 4.21 11.36
CA GLY A 520 -3.91 3.24 10.31
C GLY A 520 -5.30 3.26 9.72
N THR A 521 -5.53 2.38 8.77
CA THR A 521 -6.83 2.14 8.14
C THR A 521 -6.93 0.67 7.76
N ASP A 522 -8.16 0.19 7.66
CA ASP A 522 -8.54 -1.11 7.15
C ASP A 522 -9.50 -0.92 5.96
N PHE A 523 -9.30 -1.70 4.90
CA PHE A 523 -10.19 -1.72 3.74
C PHE A 523 -10.40 -3.15 3.24
N ILE A 524 -11.58 -3.44 2.71
CA ILE A 524 -11.89 -4.74 2.12
C ILE A 524 -11.27 -4.81 0.72
N SER A 525 -10.61 -5.91 0.39
CA SER A 525 -10.17 -6.20 -0.97
C SER A 525 -10.34 -7.68 -1.33
N ASP A 526 -10.30 -7.96 -2.63
CA ASP A 526 -10.19 -9.31 -3.15
C ASP A 526 -8.78 -9.82 -2.93
N VAL A 527 -8.64 -11.00 -2.32
CA VAL A 527 -7.35 -11.58 -1.94
C VAL A 527 -7.22 -12.97 -2.53
N LEU A 528 -6.19 -13.17 -3.35
CA LEU A 528 -5.71 -14.47 -3.77
C LEU A 528 -4.58 -14.91 -2.85
N LEU A 529 -4.89 -15.82 -1.92
CA LEU A 529 -3.92 -16.42 -1.02
C LEU A 529 -3.29 -17.65 -1.67
N ILE A 530 -1.96 -17.64 -1.79
CA ILE A 530 -1.15 -18.71 -2.36
C ILE A 530 -0.30 -19.28 -1.24
N SER A 531 -0.56 -20.52 -0.84
CA SER A 531 0.29 -21.27 0.08
C SER A 531 1.32 -22.08 -0.71
N ILE A 532 2.58 -21.94 -0.33
CA ILE A 532 3.73 -22.64 -0.90
C ILE A 532 4.39 -23.53 0.14
N GLY A 533 4.62 -24.79 -0.22
CA GLY A 533 5.25 -25.80 0.63
C GLY A 533 6.66 -26.15 0.18
N VAL A 534 7.57 -26.29 1.15
CA VAL A 534 8.95 -26.76 0.93
C VAL A 534 9.25 -27.99 1.80
N LYS A 535 10.30 -28.74 1.44
CA LYS A 535 10.77 -29.90 2.21
C LYS A 535 12.26 -29.76 2.50
N PRO A 536 12.75 -30.26 3.65
CA PRO A 536 14.17 -30.27 3.96
C PRO A 536 14.99 -30.90 2.82
N PRO A 537 16.18 -30.36 2.50
CA PRO A 537 16.93 -29.34 3.25
C PRO A 537 16.49 -27.89 2.99
N LEU A 538 15.52 -27.65 2.10
CA LEU A 538 15.02 -26.31 1.81
C LEU A 538 14.12 -25.82 2.94
N THR A 539 14.32 -24.58 3.38
CA THR A 539 13.50 -23.97 4.41
C THR A 539 13.27 -22.48 4.15
N LEU A 540 12.07 -22.03 4.51
CA LEU A 540 11.58 -20.65 4.46
C LEU A 540 11.38 -20.13 5.89
N LEU A 541 12.39 -20.31 6.76
CA LEU A 541 12.29 -19.88 8.16
C LEU A 541 12.02 -18.36 8.24
N PRO A 542 11.00 -17.95 9.02
CA PRO A 542 10.69 -16.54 9.20
C PRO A 542 11.85 -15.76 9.85
N GLY A 543 12.02 -14.50 9.47
CA GLY A 543 13.06 -13.62 10.01
C GLY A 543 14.46 -13.82 9.41
N LEU A 544 14.68 -14.85 8.60
CA LEU A 544 15.95 -15.00 7.87
C LEU A 544 15.98 -14.10 6.63
N LEU A 545 17.11 -13.42 6.42
CA LEU A 545 17.33 -12.56 5.25
C LEU A 545 17.11 -13.30 3.92
N PRO A 546 17.66 -14.52 3.68
CA PRO A 546 17.37 -15.31 2.48
C PRO A 546 15.87 -15.52 2.23
N THR A 547 15.11 -15.85 3.28
CA THR A 547 13.66 -16.07 3.19
C THR A 547 12.95 -14.79 2.76
N ASN A 548 13.27 -13.67 3.42
CA ASN A 548 12.66 -12.37 3.11
C ASN A 548 12.96 -11.94 1.66
N VAL A 549 14.20 -12.09 1.21
CA VAL A 549 14.57 -11.76 -0.17
C VAL A 549 13.87 -12.65 -1.19
N ALA A 550 13.84 -13.96 -0.93
CA ALA A 550 13.20 -14.91 -1.84
C ALA A 550 11.69 -14.64 -1.96
N LEU A 551 10.99 -14.49 -0.83
CA LEU A 551 9.55 -14.25 -0.82
C LEU A 551 9.19 -12.88 -1.39
N ARG A 552 9.89 -11.79 -1.02
CA ARG A 552 9.67 -10.45 -1.59
C ARG A 552 9.88 -10.44 -3.10
N THR A 553 10.93 -11.09 -3.58
CA THR A 553 11.23 -11.20 -5.02
C THR A 553 10.12 -11.93 -5.76
N ILE A 554 9.66 -13.06 -5.23
CA ILE A 554 8.58 -13.84 -5.86
C ILE A 554 7.25 -13.09 -5.81
N SER A 555 6.92 -12.45 -4.69
CA SER A 555 5.73 -11.59 -4.59
C SER A 555 5.74 -10.53 -5.69
N GLU A 556 6.85 -9.81 -5.86
CA GLU A 556 6.95 -8.79 -6.90
C GLU A 556 6.87 -9.38 -8.31
N ALA A 557 7.57 -10.48 -8.56
CA ALA A 557 7.52 -11.16 -9.86
C ALA A 557 6.12 -11.67 -10.20
N LEU A 558 5.38 -12.20 -9.23
CA LEU A 558 3.99 -12.65 -9.41
C LEU A 558 3.05 -11.49 -9.68
N ALA A 559 3.19 -10.35 -8.99
CA ALA A 559 2.40 -9.16 -9.27
C ALA A 559 2.66 -8.63 -10.69
N ILE A 560 3.93 -8.52 -11.10
CA ILE A 560 4.29 -8.09 -12.46
C ILE A 560 3.78 -9.09 -13.51
N ALA A 561 3.95 -10.39 -13.29
CA ALA A 561 3.46 -11.44 -14.18
C ALA A 561 1.93 -11.41 -14.32
N ALA A 562 1.22 -11.21 -13.20
CA ALA A 562 -0.23 -11.07 -13.18
C ALA A 562 -0.69 -9.87 -14.01
N CYS A 563 -0.10 -8.69 -13.78
CA CYS A 563 -0.42 -7.49 -14.56
C CYS A 563 -0.11 -7.68 -16.05
N ARG A 564 1.00 -8.32 -16.41
CA ARG A 564 1.31 -8.60 -17.83
C ARG A 564 0.32 -9.54 -18.50
N LEU A 565 -0.04 -10.64 -17.83
CA LEU A 565 -0.95 -11.65 -18.39
C LEU A 565 -2.39 -11.16 -18.50
N LEU A 566 -2.79 -10.25 -17.62
CA LEU A 566 -4.13 -9.64 -17.61
C LEU A 566 -4.17 -8.29 -18.33
N GLU A 567 -3.04 -7.84 -18.89
CA GLU A 567 -2.89 -6.52 -19.50
C GLU A 567 -3.42 -5.41 -18.57
N LEU A 568 -2.89 -5.34 -17.35
CA LEU A 568 -3.25 -4.35 -16.35
C LEU A 568 -2.10 -3.38 -16.12
N ASP A 569 -2.44 -2.17 -15.68
CA ASP A 569 -1.42 -1.27 -15.14
C ASP A 569 -0.69 -1.95 -13.95
N PRO A 570 0.64 -1.82 -13.84
CA PRO A 570 1.42 -2.43 -12.75
C PRO A 570 0.97 -2.02 -11.34
N ASN A 571 0.16 -0.97 -11.21
CA ASN A 571 -0.34 -0.46 -9.95
C ASN A 571 -1.66 -1.09 -9.49
N GLU A 572 -2.36 -1.82 -10.34
CA GLU A 572 -3.68 -2.39 -10.04
C GLU A 572 -3.59 -3.54 -9.01
N LEU A 573 -2.51 -4.32 -9.07
CA LEU A 573 -2.26 -5.45 -8.18
C LEU A 573 -1.01 -5.25 -7.33
N GLN A 574 -1.08 -5.64 -6.07
CA GLN A 574 0.09 -5.78 -5.21
C GLN A 574 0.15 -7.17 -4.60
N ALA A 575 1.36 -7.56 -4.20
CA ALA A 575 1.61 -8.82 -3.55
C ALA A 575 2.43 -8.61 -2.28
N GLU A 576 2.05 -9.34 -1.24
CA GLU A 576 2.75 -9.44 0.03
C GLU A 576 2.94 -10.90 0.43
N TYR A 577 3.77 -11.12 1.45
CA TYR A 577 4.04 -12.45 1.96
C TYR A 577 4.00 -12.49 3.48
N ARG A 578 3.75 -13.68 4.02
CA ARG A 578 3.84 -13.99 5.45
C ARG A 578 4.18 -15.47 5.65
N PRO A 579 4.68 -15.87 6.82
CA PRO A 579 4.66 -17.28 7.20
C PRO A 579 3.23 -17.78 7.21
N ALA A 580 2.99 -19.03 6.79
CA ALA A 580 1.68 -19.64 7.00
C ALA A 580 1.40 -19.69 8.51
N LEU A 581 0.18 -19.38 8.92
CA LEU A 581 -0.24 -19.38 10.32
C LEU A 581 -0.57 -20.82 10.77
N THR A 582 0.38 -21.73 10.52
CA THR A 582 0.30 -23.18 10.73
C THR A 582 1.57 -23.68 11.42
N GLU A 583 1.56 -24.91 11.94
CA GLU A 583 2.76 -25.53 12.52
C GLU A 583 3.89 -25.66 11.47
N TYR A 584 3.54 -25.91 10.20
CA TYR A 584 4.52 -25.97 9.11
C TYR A 584 5.13 -24.60 8.82
N GLY A 585 4.35 -23.53 8.89
CA GLY A 585 4.87 -22.17 8.72
C GLY A 585 5.87 -21.77 9.80
N ARG A 586 5.60 -22.13 11.06
CA ARG A 586 6.55 -21.93 12.18
C ARG A 586 7.88 -22.66 11.96
N LYS A 587 7.84 -23.84 11.34
CA LYS A 587 9.03 -24.63 11.00
C LYS A 587 9.72 -24.18 9.70
N GLY A 588 9.20 -23.14 9.03
CA GLY A 588 9.71 -22.68 7.73
C GLY A 588 9.51 -23.72 6.61
N LEU A 589 8.47 -24.55 6.71
CA LEU A 589 8.11 -25.53 5.68
C LEU A 589 6.92 -25.07 4.83
N GLU A 590 6.28 -23.98 5.22
CA GLU A 590 5.15 -23.39 4.51
C GLU A 590 5.19 -21.85 4.59
N ALA A 591 4.94 -21.18 3.48
CA ALA A 591 4.79 -19.73 3.45
C ALA A 591 3.55 -19.36 2.62
N GLU A 592 3.03 -18.16 2.85
CA GLU A 592 1.89 -17.62 2.12
C GLU A 592 2.30 -16.36 1.39
N ILE A 593 1.89 -16.27 0.13
CA ILE A 593 1.95 -15.05 -0.69
C ILE A 593 0.51 -14.68 -0.98
N PHE A 594 0.12 -13.44 -0.75
CA PHE A 594 -1.22 -12.98 -1.09
C PHE A 594 -1.14 -11.83 -2.09
N LEU A 595 -1.90 -11.98 -3.19
CA LEU A 595 -2.11 -10.92 -4.16
C LEU A 595 -3.45 -10.26 -3.87
N TYR A 596 -3.50 -8.93 -3.96
CA TYR A 596 -4.71 -8.17 -3.71
C TYR A 596 -4.84 -7.00 -4.67
N ASP A 597 -6.08 -6.63 -4.93
CA ASP A 597 -6.40 -5.43 -5.69
C ASP A 597 -6.13 -4.19 -4.82
N THR A 598 -5.43 -3.21 -5.39
CA THR A 598 -5.06 -1.99 -4.66
C THR A 598 -6.25 -1.05 -4.45
N LEU A 599 -7.28 -1.17 -5.28
CA LEU A 599 -8.54 -0.44 -5.13
C LEU A 599 -9.40 -1.01 -3.99
N SER A 600 -9.84 -0.14 -3.11
CA SER A 600 -10.77 -0.49 -2.03
C SER A 600 -12.07 -1.07 -2.60
N GLY A 601 -12.46 -2.23 -2.08
CA GLY A 601 -13.60 -3.01 -2.55
C GLY A 601 -13.25 -4.14 -3.51
N GLY A 602 -12.02 -4.16 -4.05
CA GLY A 602 -11.55 -5.12 -5.04
C GLY A 602 -12.10 -4.86 -6.45
N ALA A 603 -11.33 -5.09 -7.49
CA ALA A 603 -11.76 -5.03 -8.90
C ALA A 603 -12.00 -6.45 -9.49
N GLY A 604 -11.72 -7.49 -8.70
CA GLY A 604 -11.78 -8.88 -9.09
C GLY A 604 -10.54 -9.37 -9.85
N PHE A 605 -9.45 -8.58 -9.93
CA PHE A 605 -8.26 -9.01 -10.67
C PHE A 605 -7.54 -10.14 -9.93
N ALA A 606 -7.42 -10.06 -8.61
CA ALA A 606 -6.85 -11.14 -7.80
C ALA A 606 -7.55 -12.50 -8.05
N ARG A 607 -8.87 -12.51 -8.24
CA ARG A 607 -9.63 -13.71 -8.63
C ARG A 607 -9.22 -14.23 -10.00
N ARG A 608 -9.15 -13.36 -11.02
CA ARG A 608 -8.73 -13.71 -12.39
C ARG A 608 -7.30 -14.25 -12.41
N VAL A 609 -6.38 -13.70 -11.61
CA VAL A 609 -5.03 -14.24 -11.47
C VAL A 609 -5.07 -15.68 -10.97
N GLY A 610 -5.97 -15.99 -10.03
CA GLY A 610 -6.20 -17.34 -9.56
C GLY A 610 -6.57 -18.29 -10.70
N GLU A 611 -7.36 -17.86 -11.67
CA GLU A 611 -7.81 -18.67 -12.82
C GLU A 611 -6.67 -18.99 -13.80
N LEU A 612 -5.63 -18.14 -13.88
CA LEU A 612 -4.43 -18.40 -14.70
C LEU A 612 -3.61 -19.62 -14.21
N GLY A 613 -3.79 -20.05 -12.96
CA GLY A 613 -3.16 -21.24 -12.40
C GLY A 613 -1.63 -21.19 -12.44
N LEU A 614 -0.97 -22.23 -12.94
CA LEU A 614 0.50 -22.27 -13.01
C LEU A 614 1.11 -21.31 -14.05
N ASN A 615 0.32 -20.72 -14.95
CA ASN A 615 0.85 -19.84 -15.99
C ASN A 615 1.44 -18.55 -15.40
N VAL A 616 0.84 -18.00 -14.34
CA VAL A 616 1.40 -16.80 -13.66
C VAL A 616 2.78 -17.09 -13.05
N PHE A 617 3.00 -18.29 -12.51
CA PHE A 617 4.29 -18.69 -11.96
C PHE A 617 5.35 -18.88 -13.05
N LYS A 618 4.95 -19.44 -14.20
CA LYS A 618 5.84 -19.60 -15.35
C LYS A 618 6.25 -18.25 -15.93
N GLU A 619 5.32 -17.31 -16.04
CA GLU A 619 5.63 -15.95 -16.49
C GLU A 619 6.50 -15.20 -15.47
N ALA A 620 6.24 -15.37 -14.17
CA ALA A 620 7.11 -14.84 -13.12
C ALA A 620 8.53 -15.42 -13.22
N LEU A 621 8.67 -16.73 -13.43
CA LEU A 621 9.98 -17.36 -13.65
C LEU A 621 10.67 -16.81 -14.91
N TYR A 622 9.92 -16.62 -16.00
CA TYR A 622 10.44 -16.02 -17.23
C TYR A 622 11.01 -14.62 -17.00
N ILE A 623 10.30 -13.76 -16.26
CA ILE A 623 10.76 -12.42 -15.88
C ILE A 623 12.08 -12.48 -15.10
N LEU A 624 12.16 -13.39 -14.13
CA LEU A 624 13.35 -13.54 -13.30
C LEU A 624 14.55 -14.09 -14.08
N GLU A 625 14.34 -15.03 -15.01
CA GLU A 625 15.41 -15.63 -15.81
C GLU A 625 15.86 -14.76 -16.99
N ARG A 626 14.95 -13.96 -17.57
CA ARG A 626 15.22 -13.16 -18.79
C ARG A 626 15.11 -11.66 -18.56
N CYS A 627 15.96 -11.11 -17.69
CA CYS A 627 16.13 -9.67 -17.59
C CYS A 627 16.75 -9.11 -18.88
N PRO A 628 16.15 -8.08 -19.52
CA PRO A 628 16.70 -7.45 -20.71
C PRO A 628 18.10 -6.85 -20.53
N GLU A 629 18.43 -6.42 -19.31
CA GLU A 629 19.71 -5.77 -18.98
C GLU A 629 20.73 -6.73 -18.38
N ASN A 630 20.36 -8.00 -18.20
CA ASN A 630 21.21 -8.99 -17.54
C ASN A 630 21.76 -8.52 -16.17
N CYS A 631 20.93 -7.84 -15.38
CA CYS A 631 21.33 -7.32 -14.07
C CYS A 631 21.66 -8.46 -13.07
N ASP A 632 22.58 -8.21 -12.14
CA ASP A 632 23.03 -9.16 -11.10
C ASP A 632 21.96 -9.46 -10.03
N ARG A 633 21.10 -8.48 -9.68
CA ARG A 633 20.07 -8.66 -8.65
C ARG A 633 18.70 -8.24 -9.12
N SER A 634 18.53 -6.96 -9.43
CA SER A 634 17.28 -6.37 -9.88
C SER A 634 17.58 -5.04 -10.57
N CYS A 635 16.76 -4.67 -11.54
CA CYS A 635 16.81 -3.39 -12.26
C CYS A 635 15.37 -2.95 -12.61
N TYR A 636 15.23 -1.74 -13.14
CA TYR A 636 13.93 -1.19 -13.57
C TYR A 636 13.32 -1.91 -14.78
N ARG A 637 14.11 -2.73 -15.48
CA ARG A 637 13.65 -3.54 -16.61
C ARG A 637 13.12 -4.92 -16.20
N CYS A 638 13.32 -5.35 -14.95
CA CYS A 638 12.84 -6.65 -14.46
C CYS A 638 11.91 -6.58 -13.26
N LEU A 639 12.32 -5.94 -12.14
CA LEU A 639 11.61 -6.03 -10.86
C LEU A 639 11.45 -4.68 -10.15
N ARG A 640 12.34 -3.72 -10.40
CA ARG A 640 12.29 -2.43 -9.71
C ARG A 640 11.22 -1.54 -10.33
N SER A 641 10.48 -0.87 -9.48
CA SER A 641 9.55 0.20 -9.82
C SER A 641 9.73 1.35 -8.85
N TYR A 642 9.17 2.52 -9.19
CA TYR A 642 9.18 3.66 -8.27
C TYR A 642 8.44 3.35 -6.95
N LYS A 643 7.41 2.49 -6.99
CA LYS A 643 6.62 2.10 -5.80
C LYS A 643 7.39 1.23 -4.82
N ASN A 644 8.20 0.28 -5.30
CA ASN A 644 8.93 -0.66 -4.44
C ASN A 644 10.35 -0.17 -4.07
N LYS A 645 10.61 1.15 -4.19
CA LYS A 645 11.94 1.74 -3.98
C LYS A 645 12.56 1.49 -2.61
N PHE A 646 11.74 1.41 -1.57
CA PHE A 646 12.21 1.12 -0.21
C PHE A 646 12.59 -0.36 -0.01
N GLU A 647 12.29 -1.21 -0.98
CA GLU A 647 12.48 -2.67 -0.92
C GLU A 647 13.44 -3.17 -2.00
N HIS A 648 14.06 -2.28 -2.80
CA HIS A 648 15.01 -2.69 -3.85
C HIS A 648 16.14 -3.53 -3.30
N ASP A 649 16.57 -3.24 -2.08
CA ASP A 649 17.55 -4.06 -1.38
C ASP A 649 17.05 -5.49 -1.21
N LEU A 650 15.76 -5.74 -0.97
CA LEU A 650 15.19 -7.08 -0.79
C LEU A 650 14.90 -7.84 -2.10
N LEU A 651 15.31 -7.34 -3.26
CA LEU A 651 15.05 -7.98 -4.56
C LEU A 651 16.31 -8.66 -5.11
N ASP A 652 16.21 -9.97 -5.39
CA ASP A 652 17.26 -10.77 -6.03
C ASP A 652 16.65 -11.81 -6.97
N ARG A 653 16.71 -11.52 -8.27
CA ARG A 653 16.08 -12.32 -9.32
C ARG A 653 16.60 -13.76 -9.38
N HIS A 654 17.88 -14.00 -9.09
CA HIS A 654 18.46 -15.34 -9.18
C HIS A 654 17.96 -16.22 -8.03
N LEU A 655 17.87 -15.65 -6.82
CA LEU A 655 17.28 -16.34 -5.68
C LEU A 655 15.80 -16.61 -5.89
N GLY A 656 15.03 -15.61 -6.32
CA GLY A 656 13.62 -15.77 -6.66
C GLY A 656 13.39 -16.84 -7.74
N ALA A 657 14.20 -16.84 -8.81
CA ALA A 657 14.11 -17.82 -9.90
C ALA A 657 14.40 -19.23 -9.39
N SER A 658 15.43 -19.39 -8.55
CA SER A 658 15.79 -20.68 -7.95
C SER A 658 14.64 -21.27 -7.13
N LEU A 659 13.97 -20.46 -6.31
CA LEU A 659 12.81 -20.91 -5.53
C LEU A 659 11.58 -21.15 -6.42
N LEU A 660 11.27 -20.28 -7.39
CA LEU A 660 10.15 -20.51 -8.32
C LEU A 660 10.31 -21.78 -9.15
N ARG A 661 11.53 -22.07 -9.62
CA ARG A 661 11.80 -23.30 -10.38
C ARG A 661 11.49 -24.53 -9.54
N PHE A 662 11.97 -24.55 -8.29
CA PHE A 662 11.61 -25.60 -7.33
C PHE A 662 10.09 -25.73 -7.14
N LEU A 663 9.38 -24.62 -6.98
CA LEU A 663 7.93 -24.64 -6.77
C LEU A 663 7.18 -25.20 -7.99
N ILE A 664 7.62 -24.89 -9.21
CA ILE A 664 7.00 -25.33 -10.46
C ILE A 664 7.29 -26.83 -10.72
N ASP A 665 8.56 -27.22 -10.82
CA ASP A 665 8.96 -28.55 -11.32
C ASP A 665 9.67 -29.45 -10.30
N GLY A 666 9.99 -28.93 -9.12
CA GLY A 666 10.68 -29.68 -8.05
C GLY A 666 12.20 -29.74 -8.21
N SER A 667 12.78 -29.01 -9.18
CA SER A 667 14.23 -28.89 -9.34
C SER A 667 14.86 -28.30 -8.07
N TYR A 668 15.94 -28.92 -7.61
CA TYR A 668 16.58 -28.49 -6.39
C TYR A 668 17.14 -27.06 -6.55
N PRO A 669 16.94 -26.15 -5.57
CA PRO A 669 17.46 -24.79 -5.62
C PRO A 669 18.94 -24.74 -6.01
N SER A 670 19.22 -24.00 -7.08
CA SER A 670 20.55 -23.88 -7.68
C SER A 670 20.85 -22.42 -7.95
N MET A 671 22.10 -22.05 -7.69
CA MET A 671 22.65 -20.75 -8.06
C MET A 671 23.70 -20.93 -9.13
N GLU A 672 23.97 -19.86 -9.87
CA GLU A 672 25.03 -19.86 -10.86
C GLU A 672 26.39 -20.07 -10.21
N VAL A 673 27.19 -20.95 -10.84
CA VAL A 673 28.52 -21.33 -10.34
C VAL A 673 29.46 -20.13 -10.30
N GLU A 674 29.34 -19.22 -11.28
CA GLU A 674 30.16 -18.01 -11.36
C GLU A 674 29.87 -17.06 -10.20
N ARG A 675 28.60 -16.87 -9.84
CA ARG A 675 28.21 -16.07 -8.67
C ARG A 675 28.76 -16.64 -7.37
N LEU A 676 28.62 -17.95 -7.15
CA LEU A 676 29.19 -18.62 -5.98
C LEU A 676 30.72 -18.45 -5.89
N ARG A 677 31.43 -18.60 -7.02
CA ARG A 677 32.89 -18.37 -7.07
C ARG A 677 33.25 -16.91 -6.79
N GLY A 678 32.51 -15.96 -7.37
CA GLY A 678 32.70 -14.52 -7.11
C GLY A 678 32.55 -14.18 -5.63
N SER A 679 31.47 -14.65 -5.00
CA SER A 679 31.21 -14.43 -3.57
C SER A 679 32.25 -15.13 -2.68
N THR A 680 32.70 -16.34 -3.04
CA THR A 680 33.76 -17.05 -2.31
C THR A 680 35.08 -16.29 -2.37
N LYS A 681 35.44 -15.79 -3.56
CA LYS A 681 36.65 -14.98 -3.76
C LYS A 681 36.57 -13.68 -2.95
N LEU A 682 35.44 -12.97 -3.02
CA LEU A 682 35.22 -11.73 -2.27
C LEU A 682 35.38 -11.93 -0.76
N LEU A 683 34.78 -12.99 -0.21
CA LEU A 683 34.90 -13.33 1.21
C LEU A 683 36.35 -13.66 1.58
N CYS A 684 37.05 -14.44 0.76
CA CYS A 684 38.45 -14.80 1.03
C CYS A 684 39.38 -13.58 0.99
N GLU A 685 39.21 -12.69 0.01
CA GLU A 685 39.98 -11.45 -0.10
C GLU A 685 39.75 -10.53 1.10
N ASP A 686 38.52 -10.45 1.62
CA ASP A 686 38.22 -9.67 2.82
C ASP A 686 38.81 -10.30 4.09
N LEU A 687 38.72 -11.62 4.25
CA LEU A 687 39.36 -12.35 5.36
C LEU A 687 40.88 -12.17 5.38
N ILE A 688 41.54 -12.23 4.21
CA ILE A 688 42.98 -11.96 4.10
C ILE A 688 43.30 -10.52 4.50
N ARG A 689 42.44 -9.56 4.14
CA ARG A 689 42.62 -8.14 4.50
C ARG A 689 42.57 -7.87 6.00
N GLN A 690 41.88 -8.71 6.78
CA GLN A 690 41.82 -8.56 8.24
C GLN A 690 43.16 -8.83 8.95
N ASP A 691 44.14 -9.45 8.26
CA ASP A 691 45.52 -9.65 8.71
C ASP A 691 45.64 -10.28 10.13
N LEU A 692 44.96 -11.40 10.34
CA LEU A 692 44.94 -12.08 11.64
C LEU A 692 46.30 -12.76 11.93
N PRO A 693 46.96 -12.46 13.07
CA PRO A 693 48.37 -12.85 13.31
C PRO A 693 48.63 -14.35 13.50
N HIS A 694 47.59 -15.18 13.66
CA HIS A 694 47.72 -16.62 13.95
C HIS A 694 46.99 -17.51 12.94
N VAL A 695 46.52 -16.93 11.83
CA VAL A 695 45.65 -17.60 10.86
C VAL A 695 46.12 -17.29 9.45
N THR A 696 46.14 -18.29 8.59
CA THR A 696 46.40 -18.11 7.15
C THR A 696 45.22 -18.61 6.33
N PHE A 697 44.85 -17.84 5.31
CA PHE A 697 43.73 -18.13 4.41
C PHE A 697 44.24 -18.46 3.01
N ALA A 698 43.66 -19.47 2.36
CA ALA A 698 43.96 -19.84 0.99
C ALA A 698 42.67 -20.15 0.20
N LEU A 699 42.53 -19.52 -0.97
CA LEU A 699 41.43 -19.77 -1.91
C LEU A 699 41.74 -21.01 -2.77
N ASP A 700 40.72 -21.83 -3.03
CA ASP A 700 40.78 -23.02 -3.91
C ASP A 700 41.97 -23.94 -3.61
N HIS A 701 42.19 -24.25 -2.33
CA HIS A 701 43.36 -25.02 -1.89
C HIS A 701 43.20 -26.52 -2.23
N PRO A 702 44.10 -27.10 -3.06
CA PRO A 702 44.07 -28.53 -3.34
C PRO A 702 44.64 -29.32 -2.16
N MET A 703 43.92 -30.32 -1.67
CA MET A 703 44.37 -31.19 -0.60
C MET A 703 43.88 -32.63 -0.78
N THR A 704 44.56 -33.59 -0.16
CA THR A 704 44.14 -35.00 -0.18
C THR A 704 43.66 -35.38 1.22
N LEU A 705 42.39 -35.73 1.34
CA LEU A 705 41.80 -36.12 2.62
C LEU A 705 41.69 -37.64 2.75
N PRO A 706 42.00 -38.21 3.94
CA PRO A 706 41.85 -39.64 4.19
C PRO A 706 40.40 -40.10 3.93
N GLY A 707 40.24 -41.08 3.04
CA GLY A 707 38.91 -41.63 2.67
C GLY A 707 38.17 -40.90 1.55
N LEU A 708 38.60 -39.69 1.17
CA LEU A 708 37.98 -38.87 0.11
C LEU A 708 38.82 -38.71 -1.15
N GLY A 709 40.15 -38.86 -1.04
CA GLY A 709 41.07 -38.61 -2.15
C GLY A 709 41.34 -37.11 -2.36
N PRO A 710 41.78 -36.70 -3.56
CA PRO A 710 42.08 -35.30 -3.87
C PRO A 710 40.79 -34.47 -3.96
N VAL A 711 40.74 -33.39 -3.19
CA VAL A 711 39.62 -32.43 -3.16
C VAL A 711 40.17 -31.01 -3.18
N THR A 712 39.40 -30.08 -3.75
CA THR A 712 39.71 -28.65 -3.71
C THR A 712 38.81 -27.98 -2.69
N ILE A 713 39.40 -27.36 -1.67
CA ILE A 713 38.64 -26.65 -0.64
C ILE A 713 38.47 -25.19 -1.06
N PRO A 714 37.22 -24.66 -1.07
CA PRO A 714 36.94 -23.29 -1.48
C PRO A 714 37.75 -22.25 -0.70
N ILE A 715 37.72 -22.30 0.64
CA ILE A 715 38.56 -21.47 1.52
C ILE A 715 39.13 -22.36 2.61
N CYS A 716 40.45 -22.54 2.59
CA CYS A 716 41.18 -23.26 3.62
C CYS A 716 41.77 -22.26 4.63
N VAL A 717 41.53 -22.52 5.90
CA VAL A 717 42.02 -21.72 7.03
C VAL A 717 42.96 -22.59 7.84
N LYS A 718 44.21 -22.15 8.02
CA LYS A 718 45.19 -22.86 8.85
C LYS A 718 45.57 -22.00 10.03
N ARG A 719 45.36 -22.53 11.24
CA ARG A 719 45.75 -21.88 12.49
C ARG A 719 47.17 -22.33 12.89
N ALA A 720 47.90 -21.44 13.56
CA ALA A 720 49.27 -21.71 14.00
C ALA A 720 49.42 -22.90 14.96
N ASP A 721 48.34 -23.35 15.60
CA ASP A 721 48.29 -24.53 16.47
C ASP A 721 48.17 -25.87 15.71
N GLY A 722 48.04 -25.83 14.37
CA GLY A 722 47.93 -26.99 13.51
C GLY A 722 46.50 -27.43 13.21
N THR A 723 45.48 -26.67 13.63
CA THR A 723 44.07 -26.95 13.34
C THR A 723 43.66 -26.36 11.99
N ASP A 724 43.04 -27.18 11.14
CA ASP A 724 42.50 -26.78 9.84
C ASP A 724 40.99 -26.55 9.93
N PHE A 725 40.53 -25.37 9.49
CA PHE A 725 39.11 -25.07 9.28
C PHE A 725 38.85 -24.90 7.78
N PHE A 726 37.67 -25.35 7.35
CA PHE A 726 37.23 -25.19 5.97
C PHE A 726 36.02 -24.27 5.92
N VAL A 727 36.15 -23.17 5.19
CA VAL A 727 35.06 -22.22 5.02
C VAL A 727 34.41 -22.46 3.66
N GLY A 728 33.09 -22.53 3.66
CA GLY A 728 32.28 -22.68 2.46
C GLY A 728 31.07 -21.78 2.47
N LEU A 729 30.50 -21.53 1.30
CA LEU A 729 29.21 -20.89 1.20
C LEU A 729 28.10 -21.94 1.31
N CYS A 730 27.02 -21.63 2.01
CA CYS A 730 25.74 -22.32 1.84
C CYS A 730 24.91 -21.63 0.75
N LYS A 731 24.07 -22.41 0.06
CA LYS A 731 23.09 -21.82 -0.85
C LYS A 731 22.01 -21.13 -0.01
N PRO A 732 21.51 -19.96 -0.46
CA PRO A 732 20.36 -19.33 0.17
C PRO A 732 19.20 -20.33 0.29
N LEU A 733 18.51 -20.33 1.45
CA LEU A 733 17.39 -21.21 1.80
C LEU A 733 17.72 -22.69 2.14
N THR A 734 18.95 -23.18 1.91
CA THR A 734 19.37 -24.52 2.36
C THR A 734 20.41 -24.41 3.45
N LYS A 735 19.97 -23.88 4.60
CA LYS A 735 20.83 -23.69 5.77
C LYS A 735 21.56 -24.99 6.11
N ASP A 736 22.82 -24.86 6.52
CA ASP A 736 23.69 -25.97 6.90
C ASP A 736 24.07 -26.95 5.78
N THR A 737 23.70 -26.68 4.52
CA THR A 737 24.12 -27.48 3.38
C THR A 737 25.18 -26.72 2.58
N PRO A 738 26.44 -27.21 2.51
CA PRO A 738 27.46 -26.57 1.68
C PRO A 738 26.99 -26.48 0.21
N ALA A 739 27.25 -25.36 -0.45
CA ALA A 739 27.00 -25.22 -1.89
C ALA A 739 27.95 -26.12 -2.69
N ASP A 740 29.19 -26.24 -2.22
CA ASP A 740 30.26 -27.04 -2.81
C ASP A 740 30.12 -28.53 -2.49
N GLU A 741 30.30 -29.39 -3.49
CA GLU A 741 30.15 -30.84 -3.35
C GLU A 741 31.29 -31.47 -2.55
N ALA A 742 32.52 -30.95 -2.67
CA ALA A 742 33.65 -31.44 -1.89
C ALA A 742 33.42 -31.19 -0.40
N LEU A 743 33.00 -29.99 -0.01
CA LEU A 743 32.68 -29.69 1.39
C LEU A 743 31.53 -30.52 1.95
N ARG A 744 30.51 -30.85 1.14
CA ARG A 744 29.45 -31.81 1.56
C ARG A 744 30.04 -33.15 1.94
N LYS A 745 30.91 -33.69 1.08
CA LYS A 745 31.54 -34.99 1.33
C LYS A 745 32.46 -34.94 2.54
N VAL A 746 33.23 -33.87 2.72
CA VAL A 746 34.10 -33.67 3.89
C VAL A 746 33.30 -33.71 5.18
N ARG A 747 32.20 -32.97 5.25
CA ARG A 747 31.32 -32.94 6.43
C ARG A 747 30.70 -34.30 6.76
N GLN A 748 30.48 -35.16 5.78
CA GLN A 748 29.91 -36.50 5.96
C GLN A 748 30.95 -37.56 6.38
N THR A 749 32.21 -37.41 5.95
CA THR A 749 33.24 -38.47 6.07
C THR A 749 34.36 -38.14 7.05
N SER A 750 34.58 -36.87 7.39
CA SER A 750 35.67 -36.44 8.27
C SER A 750 35.19 -35.41 9.30
N PRO A 751 34.60 -35.84 10.43
CA PRO A 751 34.18 -34.93 11.51
C PRO A 751 35.36 -34.26 12.24
N ALA A 752 36.60 -34.67 11.95
CA ALA A 752 37.80 -34.07 12.51
C ALA A 752 38.12 -32.67 11.96
N HIS A 753 37.58 -32.30 10.79
CA HIS A 753 37.77 -30.98 10.19
C HIS A 753 36.50 -30.14 10.40
N GLN A 754 36.64 -28.96 11.00
CA GLN A 754 35.50 -28.07 11.23
C GLN A 754 35.14 -27.34 9.93
N VAL A 755 33.92 -27.53 9.45
CA VAL A 755 33.37 -26.82 8.27
C VAL A 755 32.49 -25.68 8.76
N VAL A 756 32.91 -24.45 8.49
CA VAL A 756 32.14 -23.24 8.80
C VAL A 756 31.43 -22.79 7.51
N LEU A 757 30.12 -22.57 7.60
CA LEU A 757 29.32 -22.12 6.46
C LEU A 757 28.83 -20.69 6.66
N CYS A 758 28.95 -19.88 5.61
CA CYS A 758 28.35 -18.55 5.54
C CYS A 758 27.34 -18.50 4.39
N ASP A 759 26.24 -17.78 4.58
CA ASP A 759 25.24 -17.63 3.52
C ASP A 759 25.76 -16.66 2.45
N GLU A 760 25.68 -17.08 1.18
CA GLU A 760 26.14 -16.26 0.05
C GLU A 760 25.47 -14.88 0.03
N ILE A 761 24.20 -14.80 0.46
CA ILE A 761 23.48 -13.54 0.46
C ILE A 761 24.03 -12.55 1.49
N VAL A 762 24.59 -13.04 2.60
CA VAL A 762 25.20 -12.21 3.63
C VAL A 762 26.53 -11.68 3.11
N VAL A 763 27.33 -12.51 2.44
CA VAL A 763 28.60 -12.08 1.81
C VAL A 763 28.39 -10.92 0.83
N THR A 764 27.37 -11.03 -0.02
CA THR A 764 27.13 -10.02 -1.07
C THR A 764 26.48 -8.74 -0.56
N ARG A 765 25.82 -8.76 0.60
CA ARG A 765 25.06 -7.61 1.14
C ARG A 765 25.66 -6.97 2.38
N ASN A 766 26.32 -7.77 3.21
CA ASN A 766 26.93 -7.35 4.46
C ASN A 766 28.22 -8.16 4.68
N LEU A 767 29.18 -7.92 3.80
CA LEU A 767 30.51 -8.53 3.85
C LEU A 767 31.16 -8.42 5.24
N PRO A 768 31.11 -7.28 5.96
CA PRO A 768 31.65 -7.20 7.31
C PRO A 768 31.01 -8.20 8.28
N ALA A 769 29.68 -8.36 8.26
CA ALA A 769 29.01 -9.35 9.10
C ALA A 769 29.38 -10.79 8.74
N ALA A 770 29.50 -11.10 7.44
CA ALA A 770 29.98 -12.41 6.99
C ALA A 770 31.39 -12.71 7.50
N THR A 771 32.30 -11.74 7.36
CA THR A 771 33.68 -11.84 7.84
C THR A 771 33.74 -12.03 9.35
N SER A 772 33.02 -11.21 10.14
CA SER A 772 32.95 -11.34 11.59
C SER A 772 32.43 -12.71 12.03
N GLN A 773 31.38 -13.24 11.37
CA GLN A 773 30.84 -14.56 11.68
C GLN A 773 31.87 -15.68 11.50
N ILE A 774 32.69 -15.60 10.43
CA ILE A 774 33.75 -16.59 10.17
C ILE A 774 34.87 -16.47 11.21
N ILE A 775 35.28 -15.25 11.55
CA ILE A 775 36.34 -15.03 12.56
C ILE A 775 35.90 -15.52 13.93
N GLU A 776 34.68 -15.19 14.37
CA GLU A 776 34.13 -15.67 15.64
C GLU A 776 34.07 -17.21 15.69
N ALA A 777 33.70 -17.85 14.57
CA ALA A 777 33.67 -19.31 14.49
C ALA A 777 35.08 -19.94 14.56
N ILE A 778 36.10 -19.27 14.00
CA ILE A 778 37.50 -19.71 14.08
C ILE A 778 38.06 -19.51 15.49
N ASP A 779 37.71 -18.41 16.17
CA ASP A 779 38.20 -18.11 17.52
C ASP A 779 37.52 -18.95 18.61
N SER A 780 36.26 -19.34 18.39
CA SER A 780 35.46 -20.15 19.32
C SER A 780 35.71 -21.65 19.21
N GLY A 781 36.26 -22.11 18.07
CA GLY A 781 36.56 -23.51 17.76
C GLY A 781 37.99 -23.91 18.09
#